data_AF-A0A8H3AUD1-F1
#
_entry.id   AF-A0A8H3AUD1-F1
#
_cell.length_a   1.000
_cell.length_b   1.000
_cell.length_c   1.000
_cell.angle_alpha   90.00
_cell.angle_beta   90.00
_cell.angle_gamma   90.00
#
_symmetry.space_group_name_H-M   'P 1'
#
loop_
_entity.id
_entity.type
_entity.pdbx_description
1 polymer ?
#
loop_
_entity_poly.entity_id
_entity_poly.type
_entity_poly.pdbx_seq_one_letter_code
_entity_poly.pdbx_strand_id
1 'polypeptide(L)'
;MLLSKLRKLAPDWATRAASRPRNWKIFLRCWVTTWVCFILILPSKTLETMGSACFFACMACFLLPPNVAFQVYLFSIIVLLLGCLVGWAFGSIAMVVAFAARDKVSLESAVLRAQASAANEPDPVTSFQKMVFRGDFLGTRSTAIFGTFLGIGTFAFTVFRVRVPNAVFAGIFGNVFLDVICTFGPLLPTPQYLTMKTFLVSTCVYVAVSLVCIILIFPETLNHEWLNSYTEVLDMVKILVDMQEVVLGQTVDQLASARGVLAKINGIQDGALAMLQGFTMNSSMLNLEFSYGRWSGADVETLEMPLKVIITKARGMSAFATQYCEYMNTLADRLPSVSTDSTVAVQDKDDREKPSKDQRLDFRVQATQRILQIRRKIAVLEQAQDTRVETIVPLIRDSTSQLRTALSKALGSTSKAIQDVNSRRYKPIQPESLEHLQASRDSLNSALSTYKESGRLDIFEPLTKALDTASGRVFDQHGDPLISLRPLFMSSVFESNLCWTANGVLTLMDLVVKLMEARPRNRLWAPTQLRKLASVLFRGQGPSVIRDVYSVPKPSKEDEYLQTFHRDPDARSPQGFGQKLSHVIRVAWRYLNTDEAIFGFKCTVVTLALWFPQVIKSSAEFTYNERGLWAMIMAQFGVEMYMSDHIGGFVVRTAGTVAGGLIGTTLWYIGAGSGPGNPYGLAGAFGVCVTPLVFFRLFWYEQIAATIITSVTIIMMVGFSWVNTHLTSLNVVYGYEIFWRRTLLVLVGFAASFIVMFFPPQSARKAVRLDNAASISEISQIYGILVSSWLTVEEDSKEKPSSDTDSEMVPYTYDRWTPAFRTKCMALWTILYGQKRHLRNIKWERSIRGKWPGEHYERLIEIQNSMLSNLIQLAGSLSDLPPTWRKRLLRRTIFLHPNLISDVMAVFDIISMSLRTGQPIHEVLSSNLLDRAFYHSERGSRVQTANIISSGIIDESITGEIVRSPEYSTFAAGVSAAIHILSSLDEVQLITKDLCGVIPLKGYTQWREQHELGQLRSVV
;
A
#
# COMPACT_ATOMS: atom_id res chain seq x y z
N MET A 1 34.17 -11.86 -17.97
CA MET A 1 33.99 -10.58 -18.71
C MET A 1 32.57 -10.39 -19.27
N LEU A 2 31.97 -11.39 -19.95
CA LEU A 2 30.57 -11.29 -20.45
C LEU A 2 29.54 -11.09 -19.32
N LEU A 3 29.62 -11.88 -18.25
CA LEU A 3 28.76 -11.75 -17.06
C LEU A 3 28.81 -10.36 -16.41
N SER A 4 29.97 -9.68 -16.39
CA SER A 4 30.08 -8.34 -15.81
C SER A 4 29.55 -7.24 -16.73
N LYS A 5 29.56 -7.42 -18.05
CA LYS A 5 28.83 -6.54 -18.99
C LYS A 5 27.31 -6.75 -18.89
N LEU A 6 26.85 -8.00 -18.83
CA LEU A 6 25.42 -8.32 -18.63
C LEU A 6 24.88 -7.77 -17.31
N ARG A 7 25.67 -7.81 -16.22
CA ARG A 7 25.29 -7.24 -14.91
C ARG A 7 25.15 -5.71 -14.91
N LYS A 8 25.70 -5.00 -15.92
CA LYS A 8 25.49 -3.55 -16.13
C LYS A 8 24.28 -3.22 -17.00
N LEU A 9 23.78 -4.19 -17.78
CA LEU A 9 22.58 -4.06 -18.64
C LEU A 9 21.31 -4.57 -17.94
N ALA A 10 21.45 -5.50 -16.98
CA ALA A 10 20.32 -6.03 -16.22
C ALA A 10 19.81 -5.00 -15.19
N PRO A 11 18.49 -4.77 -15.08
CA PRO A 11 17.92 -3.82 -14.14
C PRO A 11 18.14 -4.25 -12.67
N ASP A 12 18.24 -3.27 -11.78
CA ASP A 12 18.62 -3.46 -10.36
C ASP A 12 17.73 -4.43 -9.57
N TRP A 13 16.47 -4.63 -9.97
CA TRP A 13 15.61 -5.62 -9.32
C TRP A 13 16.04 -7.05 -9.67
N ALA A 14 16.45 -7.31 -10.92
CA ALA A 14 16.85 -8.63 -11.39
C ALA A 14 18.21 -9.04 -10.82
N THR A 15 19.16 -8.09 -10.75
CA THR A 15 20.47 -8.32 -10.14
C THR A 15 20.36 -8.56 -8.63
N ARG A 16 19.51 -7.82 -7.91
CA ARG A 16 19.19 -8.08 -6.49
C ARG A 16 18.51 -9.44 -6.30
N ALA A 17 17.51 -9.78 -7.13
CA ALA A 17 16.81 -11.05 -7.04
C ALA A 17 17.74 -12.26 -7.28
N ALA A 18 18.58 -12.20 -8.32
CA ALA A 18 19.52 -13.27 -8.66
C ALA A 18 20.67 -13.42 -7.66
N SER A 19 20.99 -12.37 -6.88
CA SER A 19 22.08 -12.41 -5.88
C SER A 19 21.71 -13.15 -4.59
N ARG A 20 20.42 -13.44 -4.34
CA ARG A 20 19.96 -14.14 -3.12
C ARG A 20 19.87 -15.65 -3.37
N PRO A 21 20.58 -16.52 -2.61
CA PRO A 21 20.55 -17.97 -2.83
C PRO A 21 19.18 -18.60 -2.50
N ARG A 22 18.41 -17.98 -1.60
CA ARG A 22 17.05 -18.41 -1.27
C ARG A 22 16.09 -18.31 -2.46
N ASN A 23 16.21 -17.24 -3.26
CA ASN A 23 15.39 -17.04 -4.45
C ASN A 23 15.58 -18.18 -5.47
N TRP A 24 16.80 -18.71 -5.60
CA TRP A 24 17.07 -19.87 -6.46
C TRP A 24 16.39 -21.17 -6.00
N LYS A 25 16.19 -21.37 -4.69
CA LYS A 25 15.44 -22.52 -4.16
C LYS A 25 13.96 -22.45 -4.56
N ILE A 26 13.34 -21.29 -4.35
CA ILE A 26 11.94 -21.02 -4.71
C ILE A 26 11.75 -21.12 -6.24
N PHE A 27 12.68 -20.52 -7.00
CA PHE A 27 12.71 -20.60 -8.45
C PHE A 27 12.77 -22.05 -8.94
N LEU A 28 13.71 -22.86 -8.44
CA LEU A 28 13.85 -24.25 -8.84
C LEU A 28 12.57 -25.04 -8.56
N ARG A 29 11.99 -24.88 -7.36
CA ARG A 29 10.71 -25.53 -7.00
C ARG A 29 9.60 -25.21 -8.00
N CYS A 30 9.35 -23.92 -8.26
CA CYS A 30 8.30 -23.50 -9.19
C CYS A 30 8.59 -23.90 -10.66
N TRP A 31 9.87 -23.88 -11.08
CA TRP A 31 10.27 -24.31 -12.42
C TRP A 31 10.05 -25.81 -12.60
N VAL A 32 10.46 -26.66 -11.64
CA VAL A 32 10.23 -28.11 -11.67
C VAL A 32 8.73 -28.42 -11.68
N THR A 33 7.92 -27.79 -10.83
CA THR A 33 6.45 -27.97 -10.85
C THR A 33 5.86 -27.69 -12.23
N THR A 34 6.24 -26.55 -12.83
CA THR A 34 5.72 -26.12 -14.14
C THR A 34 6.16 -27.07 -15.26
N TRP A 35 7.42 -27.51 -15.24
CA TRP A 35 7.97 -28.40 -16.27
C TRP A 35 7.39 -29.81 -16.17
N VAL A 36 7.23 -30.37 -14.96
CA VAL A 36 6.59 -31.67 -14.75
C VAL A 36 5.12 -31.64 -15.17
N CYS A 37 4.37 -30.58 -14.82
CA CYS A 37 2.99 -30.42 -15.30
C CYS A 37 2.89 -30.37 -16.83
N PHE A 38 3.92 -29.92 -17.54
CA PHE A 38 3.96 -29.92 -19.01
C PHE A 38 4.33 -31.29 -19.58
N ILE A 39 5.33 -31.97 -18.99
CA ILE A 39 5.71 -33.33 -19.39
C ILE A 39 4.51 -34.28 -19.29
N LEU A 40 3.66 -34.13 -18.27
CA LEU A 40 2.45 -34.96 -18.11
C LEU A 40 1.41 -34.79 -19.22
N ILE A 41 1.44 -33.71 -20.01
CA ILE A 41 0.50 -33.50 -21.14
C ILE A 41 0.88 -34.32 -22.38
N LEU A 42 2.15 -34.71 -22.50
CA LEU A 42 2.70 -35.26 -23.74
C LEU A 42 2.35 -36.75 -23.98
N PRO A 43 2.36 -37.66 -22.97
CA PRO A 43 1.98 -39.05 -23.17
C PRO A 43 0.48 -39.22 -23.45
N SER A 44 0.11 -39.96 -24.50
CA SER A 44 -1.28 -40.14 -24.97
C SER A 44 -2.24 -40.61 -23.86
N LYS A 45 -1.85 -41.60 -23.05
CA LYS A 45 -2.68 -42.09 -21.93
C LYS A 45 -3.03 -41.00 -20.91
N THR A 46 -2.09 -40.11 -20.62
CA THR A 46 -2.31 -38.99 -19.70
C THR A 46 -3.13 -37.89 -20.37
N LEU A 47 -2.85 -37.62 -21.64
CA LEU A 47 -3.60 -36.66 -22.47
C LEU A 47 -5.08 -37.05 -22.61
N GLU A 48 -5.40 -38.31 -22.88
CA GLU A 48 -6.76 -38.86 -22.92
C GLU A 48 -7.47 -38.71 -21.57
N THR A 49 -6.75 -38.94 -20.47
CA THR A 49 -7.30 -38.84 -19.10
C THR A 49 -7.57 -37.39 -18.67
N MET A 50 -6.68 -36.46 -19.04
CA MET A 50 -6.84 -35.02 -18.77
C MET A 50 -7.81 -34.34 -19.75
N GLY A 51 -7.94 -34.90 -20.96
CA GLY A 51 -8.79 -34.42 -22.04
C GLY A 51 -8.35 -33.08 -22.63
N SER A 52 -9.27 -32.44 -23.34
CA SER A 52 -9.04 -31.19 -24.09
C SER A 52 -8.63 -29.97 -23.24
N ALA A 53 -8.66 -30.06 -21.91
CA ALA A 53 -8.28 -29.00 -20.98
C ALA A 53 -6.91 -29.24 -20.30
N CYS A 54 -6.12 -30.22 -20.75
CA CYS A 54 -4.89 -30.66 -20.09
C CYS A 54 -3.88 -29.54 -19.77
N PHE A 55 -3.72 -28.54 -20.66
CA PHE A 55 -2.85 -27.38 -20.48
C PHE A 55 -3.21 -26.49 -19.28
N PHE A 56 -4.41 -26.63 -18.72
CA PHE A 56 -4.84 -25.94 -17.50
C PHE A 56 -3.96 -26.29 -16.30
N ALA A 57 -3.38 -27.50 -16.26
CA ALA A 57 -2.45 -27.90 -15.21
C ALA A 57 -1.19 -27.01 -15.19
N CYS A 58 -0.63 -26.72 -16.36
CA CYS A 58 0.49 -25.77 -16.50
C CYS A 58 0.07 -24.32 -16.24
N MET A 59 -1.14 -23.96 -16.67
CA MET A 59 -1.69 -22.61 -16.50
C MET A 59 -1.83 -22.26 -15.01
N ALA A 60 -2.29 -23.21 -14.20
CA ALA A 60 -2.42 -23.07 -12.75
C ALA A 60 -1.08 -22.79 -12.06
N CYS A 61 0.05 -23.35 -12.54
CA CYS A 61 1.39 -23.07 -12.02
C CYS A 61 1.77 -21.58 -12.06
N PHE A 62 1.32 -20.84 -13.08
CA PHE A 62 1.60 -19.40 -13.19
C PHE A 62 0.59 -18.53 -12.44
N LEU A 63 -0.65 -19.00 -12.27
CA LEU A 63 -1.67 -18.30 -11.51
C LEU A 63 -1.34 -18.34 -10.00
N LEU A 64 -1.17 -19.54 -9.46
CA LEU A 64 -0.92 -19.79 -8.03
C LEU A 64 0.36 -20.64 -7.84
N PRO A 65 1.56 -20.13 -8.14
CA PRO A 65 2.81 -20.90 -8.01
C PRO A 65 3.06 -21.36 -6.57
N PRO A 66 3.75 -22.50 -6.34
CA PRO A 66 4.17 -22.96 -5.02
C PRO A 66 5.36 -22.14 -4.49
N ASN A 67 5.21 -20.81 -4.39
CA ASN A 67 6.29 -19.90 -4.02
C ASN A 67 6.28 -19.49 -2.53
N VAL A 68 5.13 -19.61 -1.85
CA VAL A 68 4.96 -19.33 -0.41
C VAL A 68 5.27 -20.56 0.47
N ALA A 69 5.23 -20.39 1.79
CA ALA A 69 5.36 -21.48 2.76
C ALA A 69 4.20 -22.51 2.66
N PHE A 70 4.47 -23.76 3.05
CA PHE A 70 3.57 -24.90 2.83
C PHE A 70 2.13 -24.65 3.33
N GLN A 71 1.95 -24.16 4.56
CA GLN A 71 0.63 -23.98 5.16
C GLN A 71 -0.22 -22.93 4.42
N VAL A 72 0.39 -21.82 4.00
CA VAL A 72 -0.29 -20.76 3.22
C VAL A 72 -0.64 -21.26 1.82
N TYR A 73 0.24 -22.06 1.22
CA TYR A 73 0.01 -22.68 -0.08
C TYR A 73 -1.14 -23.70 -0.03
N LEU A 74 -1.16 -24.58 0.97
CA LEU A 74 -2.21 -25.56 1.19
C LEU A 74 -3.58 -24.88 1.40
N PHE A 75 -3.64 -23.82 2.21
CA PHE A 75 -4.84 -23.01 2.38
C PHE A 75 -5.31 -22.40 1.05
N SER A 76 -4.39 -21.85 0.26
CA SER A 76 -4.69 -21.26 -1.05
C SER A 76 -5.24 -22.29 -2.05
N ILE A 77 -4.71 -23.53 -2.04
CA ILE A 77 -5.25 -24.66 -2.82
C ILE A 77 -6.67 -25.01 -2.38
N ILE A 78 -6.92 -25.15 -1.06
CA ILE A 78 -8.25 -25.52 -0.54
C ILE A 78 -9.28 -24.46 -0.94
N VAL A 79 -8.93 -23.17 -0.82
CA VAL A 79 -9.77 -22.04 -1.25
C VAL A 79 -10.02 -22.08 -2.77
N LEU A 80 -9.02 -22.36 -3.59
CA LEU A 80 -9.16 -22.51 -5.05
C LEU A 80 -10.11 -23.67 -5.42
N LEU A 81 -9.93 -24.85 -4.79
CA LEU A 81 -10.78 -26.02 -5.03
C LEU A 81 -12.23 -25.78 -4.58
N LEU A 82 -12.42 -25.12 -3.43
CA LEU A 82 -13.75 -24.68 -2.96
C LEU A 82 -14.41 -23.76 -3.99
N GLY A 83 -13.68 -22.79 -4.56
CA GLY A 83 -14.18 -21.92 -5.62
C GLY A 83 -14.65 -22.69 -6.86
N CYS A 84 -13.85 -23.66 -7.33
CA CYS A 84 -14.22 -24.54 -8.45
C CYS A 84 -15.49 -25.35 -8.14
N LEU A 85 -15.61 -25.90 -6.93
CA LEU A 85 -16.77 -26.68 -6.50
C LEU A 85 -18.04 -25.82 -6.37
N VAL A 86 -17.94 -24.60 -5.85
CA VAL A 86 -19.07 -23.66 -5.75
C VAL A 86 -19.53 -23.20 -7.13
N GLY A 87 -18.61 -22.88 -8.04
CA GLY A 87 -18.94 -22.56 -9.44
C GLY A 87 -19.61 -23.72 -10.17
N TRP A 88 -19.08 -24.94 -9.99
CA TRP A 88 -19.69 -26.17 -10.52
C TRP A 88 -21.08 -26.45 -9.94
N ALA A 89 -21.26 -26.32 -8.64
CA ALA A 89 -22.54 -26.54 -7.98
C ALA A 89 -23.60 -25.54 -8.46
N PHE A 90 -23.25 -24.25 -8.54
CA PHE A 90 -24.16 -23.20 -9.02
C PHE A 90 -24.53 -23.38 -10.50
N GLY A 91 -23.56 -23.71 -11.36
CA GLY A 91 -23.81 -24.07 -12.76
C GLY A 91 -24.62 -25.35 -12.94
N SER A 92 -24.44 -26.34 -12.05
CA SER A 92 -25.25 -27.57 -12.06
C SER A 92 -26.70 -27.32 -11.65
N ILE A 93 -26.94 -26.44 -10.67
CA ILE A 93 -28.29 -25.97 -10.32
C ILE A 93 -28.93 -25.25 -11.52
N ALA A 94 -28.18 -24.37 -12.19
CA ALA A 94 -28.65 -23.71 -13.43
C ALA A 94 -29.07 -24.74 -14.48
N MET A 95 -28.29 -25.81 -14.67
CA MET A 95 -28.58 -26.89 -15.59
C MET A 95 -29.85 -27.67 -15.20
N VAL A 96 -30.02 -28.07 -13.93
CA VAL A 96 -31.25 -28.75 -13.47
C VAL A 96 -32.50 -27.91 -13.77
N VAL A 97 -32.48 -26.63 -13.38
CA VAL A 97 -33.62 -25.72 -13.55
C VAL A 97 -33.88 -25.43 -15.04
N ALA A 98 -32.84 -25.22 -15.83
CA ALA A 98 -32.94 -24.93 -17.26
C ALA A 98 -33.46 -26.13 -18.08
N PHE A 99 -33.14 -27.37 -17.69
CA PHE A 99 -33.69 -28.57 -18.33
C PHE A 99 -35.11 -28.89 -17.84
N ALA A 100 -35.45 -28.62 -16.57
CA ALA A 100 -36.81 -28.78 -16.06
C ALA A 100 -37.82 -27.85 -16.75
N ALA A 101 -37.40 -26.64 -17.15
CA ALA A 101 -38.23 -25.66 -17.85
C ALA A 101 -38.21 -25.78 -19.40
N ARG A 102 -37.41 -26.71 -19.95
CA ARG A 102 -37.29 -26.94 -21.39
C ARG A 102 -38.51 -27.73 -21.89
N ASP A 103 -39.01 -27.36 -23.06
CA ASP A 103 -40.06 -28.16 -23.70
C ASP A 103 -39.47 -29.49 -24.20
N LYS A 104 -40.05 -30.60 -23.73
CA LYS A 104 -39.58 -31.95 -24.02
C LYS A 104 -39.95 -32.40 -25.43
N VAL A 105 -41.16 -32.02 -25.90
CA VAL A 105 -41.70 -32.48 -27.19
C VAL A 105 -40.89 -31.92 -28.36
N SER A 106 -40.61 -30.60 -28.35
CA SER A 106 -39.76 -30.01 -29.37
C SER A 106 -38.33 -30.56 -29.32
N LEU A 107 -37.75 -30.77 -28.12
CA LEU A 107 -36.41 -31.33 -27.95
C LEU A 107 -36.30 -32.77 -28.49
N GLU A 108 -37.20 -33.66 -28.11
CA GLU A 108 -37.23 -35.05 -28.59
C GLU A 108 -37.39 -35.09 -30.12
N SER A 109 -38.28 -34.26 -30.69
CA SER A 109 -38.43 -34.16 -32.13
C SER A 109 -37.17 -33.64 -32.85
N ALA A 110 -36.41 -32.75 -32.22
CA ALA A 110 -35.16 -32.22 -32.77
C ALA A 110 -34.03 -33.27 -32.69
N VAL A 111 -33.93 -34.01 -31.58
CA VAL A 111 -32.94 -35.10 -31.41
C VAL A 111 -33.18 -36.21 -32.41
N LEU A 112 -34.43 -36.65 -32.62
CA LEU A 112 -34.77 -37.67 -33.62
C LEU A 112 -34.42 -37.22 -35.05
N ARG A 113 -34.71 -35.96 -35.41
CA ARG A 113 -34.30 -35.40 -36.72
C ARG A 113 -32.79 -35.37 -36.88
N ALA A 114 -32.06 -34.92 -35.87
CA ALA A 114 -30.59 -34.82 -35.90
C ALA A 114 -29.91 -36.21 -35.94
N GLN A 115 -30.49 -37.22 -35.29
CA GLN A 115 -30.02 -38.61 -35.40
C GLN A 115 -30.29 -39.18 -36.79
N ALA A 116 -31.47 -38.93 -37.36
CA ALA A 116 -31.81 -39.37 -38.71
C ALA A 116 -30.97 -38.70 -39.80
N SER A 117 -30.58 -37.43 -39.64
CA SER A 117 -29.65 -36.77 -40.56
C SER A 117 -28.20 -37.23 -40.36
N ALA A 118 -27.75 -37.38 -39.11
CA ALA A 118 -26.39 -37.86 -38.82
C ALA A 118 -26.13 -39.28 -39.32
N ALA A 119 -27.14 -40.16 -39.28
CA ALA A 119 -27.04 -41.55 -39.74
C ALA A 119 -26.73 -41.70 -41.25
N ASN A 120 -26.95 -40.65 -42.05
CA ASN A 120 -26.64 -40.62 -43.49
C ASN A 120 -25.26 -40.02 -43.81
N GLU A 121 -24.51 -39.55 -42.81
CA GLU A 121 -23.15 -39.05 -42.98
C GLU A 121 -22.10 -40.11 -42.58
N PRO A 122 -20.91 -40.11 -43.20
CA PRO A 122 -19.88 -41.14 -42.96
C PRO A 122 -19.35 -41.16 -41.52
N ASP A 123 -19.37 -40.02 -40.81
CA ASP A 123 -19.02 -39.90 -39.39
C ASP A 123 -20.22 -39.40 -38.55
N PRO A 124 -21.16 -40.28 -38.16
CA PRO A 124 -22.41 -39.88 -37.50
C PRO A 124 -22.18 -39.16 -36.15
N VAL A 125 -21.10 -39.49 -35.43
CA VAL A 125 -20.77 -38.86 -34.14
C VAL A 125 -20.31 -37.42 -34.35
N THR A 126 -19.43 -37.19 -35.33
CA THR A 126 -18.88 -35.86 -35.67
C THR A 126 -19.98 -34.95 -36.21
N SER A 127 -20.85 -35.49 -37.07
CA SER A 127 -22.05 -34.82 -37.59
C SER A 127 -22.99 -34.36 -36.47
N PHE A 128 -23.31 -35.27 -35.54
CA PHE A 128 -24.17 -34.97 -34.40
C PHE A 128 -23.57 -33.90 -33.49
N GLN A 129 -22.26 -33.97 -33.19
CA GLN A 129 -21.58 -32.91 -32.44
C GLN A 129 -21.64 -31.55 -33.12
N LYS A 130 -21.50 -31.50 -34.45
CA LYS A 130 -21.63 -30.25 -35.23
C LYS A 130 -23.03 -29.65 -35.08
N MET A 131 -24.09 -30.47 -35.19
CA MET A 131 -25.48 -30.02 -34.97
C MET A 131 -25.74 -29.51 -33.54
N VAL A 132 -25.10 -30.10 -32.53
CA VAL A 132 -25.15 -29.59 -31.14
C VAL A 132 -24.61 -28.16 -31.07
N PHE A 133 -23.40 -27.92 -31.58
CA PHE A 133 -22.75 -26.61 -31.47
C PHE A 133 -23.26 -25.58 -32.49
N ARG A 134 -23.96 -26.02 -33.53
CA ARG A 134 -24.79 -25.18 -34.40
C ARG A 134 -26.03 -24.61 -33.69
N GLY A 135 -26.39 -25.14 -32.52
CA GLY A 135 -27.52 -24.68 -31.73
C GLY A 135 -28.86 -25.18 -32.25
N ASP A 136 -28.90 -26.30 -32.97
CA ASP A 136 -30.16 -26.88 -33.48
C ASP A 136 -31.14 -27.30 -32.36
N PHE A 137 -30.64 -27.50 -31.14
CA PHE A 137 -31.44 -27.87 -29.96
C PHE A 137 -31.83 -26.67 -29.06
N LEU A 138 -31.44 -25.43 -29.39
CA LEU A 138 -31.62 -24.25 -28.51
C LEU A 138 -33.10 -24.03 -28.14
N GLY A 139 -33.38 -23.98 -26.84
CA GLY A 139 -34.71 -23.67 -26.30
C GLY A 139 -34.73 -22.32 -25.58
N THR A 140 -35.68 -21.44 -25.91
CA THR A 140 -35.76 -20.07 -25.36
C THR A 140 -35.87 -20.02 -23.83
N ARG A 141 -36.77 -20.83 -23.25
CA ARG A 141 -36.95 -20.95 -21.79
C ARG A 141 -35.69 -21.40 -21.07
N SER A 142 -35.03 -22.44 -21.60
CA SER A 142 -33.80 -23.02 -21.05
C SER A 142 -32.65 -22.00 -21.10
N THR A 143 -32.50 -21.32 -22.25
CA THR A 143 -31.50 -20.28 -22.48
C THR A 143 -31.67 -19.10 -21.52
N ALA A 144 -32.90 -18.60 -21.33
CA ALA A 144 -33.17 -17.49 -20.41
C ALA A 144 -32.77 -17.80 -18.96
N ILE A 145 -32.95 -19.06 -18.52
CA ILE A 145 -32.53 -19.51 -17.18
C ILE A 145 -31.00 -19.54 -17.09
N PHE A 146 -30.29 -20.13 -18.06
CA PHE A 146 -28.82 -20.11 -18.07
C PHE A 146 -28.25 -18.68 -18.05
N GLY A 147 -28.83 -17.75 -18.81
CA GLY A 147 -28.44 -16.34 -18.80
C GLY A 147 -28.72 -15.64 -17.46
N THR A 148 -29.83 -15.97 -16.79
CA THR A 148 -30.17 -15.45 -15.46
C THR A 148 -29.17 -15.93 -14.40
N PHE A 149 -28.85 -17.23 -14.40
CA PHE A 149 -27.83 -17.80 -13.50
C PHE A 149 -26.44 -17.25 -13.79
N LEU A 150 -26.03 -17.12 -15.06
CA LEU A 150 -24.76 -16.50 -15.45
C LEU A 150 -24.68 -15.07 -14.90
N GLY A 151 -25.71 -14.25 -15.13
CA GLY A 151 -25.73 -12.85 -14.69
C GLY A 151 -25.64 -12.68 -13.16
N ILE A 152 -26.42 -13.47 -12.41
CA ILE A 152 -26.43 -13.45 -10.93
C ILE A 152 -25.09 -13.98 -10.38
N GLY A 153 -24.59 -15.09 -10.91
CA GLY A 153 -23.35 -15.70 -10.43
C GLY A 153 -22.12 -14.85 -10.74
N THR A 154 -22.01 -14.27 -11.94
CA THR A 154 -20.94 -13.33 -12.27
C THR A 154 -20.98 -12.07 -11.40
N PHE A 155 -22.17 -11.56 -11.08
CA PHE A 155 -22.29 -10.46 -10.11
C PHE A 155 -21.77 -10.89 -8.73
N ALA A 156 -22.23 -12.04 -8.22
CA ALA A 156 -21.87 -12.56 -6.91
C ALA A 156 -20.36 -12.83 -6.78
N PHE A 157 -19.75 -13.52 -7.74
CA PHE A 157 -18.31 -13.79 -7.75
C PHE A 157 -17.47 -12.50 -7.92
N THR A 158 -17.96 -11.53 -8.69
CA THR A 158 -17.30 -10.22 -8.86
C THR A 158 -17.36 -9.36 -7.58
N VAL A 159 -18.45 -9.41 -6.82
CA VAL A 159 -18.53 -8.74 -5.51
C VAL A 159 -17.71 -9.49 -4.46
N PHE A 160 -17.72 -10.83 -4.50
CA PHE A 160 -16.94 -11.67 -3.59
C PHE A 160 -15.42 -11.43 -3.72
N ARG A 161 -14.88 -11.37 -4.95
CA ARG A 161 -13.43 -11.10 -5.17
C ARG A 161 -12.99 -9.72 -4.64
N VAL A 162 -13.90 -8.75 -4.57
CA VAL A 162 -13.61 -7.40 -4.07
C VAL A 162 -13.60 -7.37 -2.54
N ARG A 163 -14.62 -7.96 -1.90
CA ARG A 163 -14.78 -7.93 -0.43
C ARG A 163 -13.89 -8.90 0.32
N VAL A 164 -13.50 -10.01 -0.31
CA VAL A 164 -12.69 -11.07 0.31
C VAL A 164 -11.37 -11.20 -0.46
N PRO A 165 -10.40 -10.28 -0.25
CA PRO A 165 -9.13 -10.28 -1.00
C PRO A 165 -8.36 -11.61 -0.86
N ASN A 166 -8.47 -12.26 0.31
CA ASN A 166 -7.85 -13.56 0.59
C ASN A 166 -8.44 -14.72 -0.24
N ALA A 167 -9.61 -14.53 -0.86
CA ALA A 167 -10.32 -15.55 -1.64
C ALA A 167 -10.55 -15.13 -3.11
N VAL A 168 -9.82 -14.13 -3.61
CA VAL A 168 -9.90 -13.65 -5.01
C VAL A 168 -9.81 -14.80 -6.03
N PHE A 169 -8.88 -15.74 -5.83
CA PHE A 169 -8.75 -16.90 -6.72
C PHE A 169 -9.99 -17.79 -6.72
N ALA A 170 -10.62 -18.03 -5.56
CA ALA A 170 -11.87 -18.79 -5.51
C ALA A 170 -12.99 -18.12 -6.29
N GLY A 171 -13.11 -16.79 -6.20
CA GLY A 171 -14.05 -16.01 -7.01
C GLY A 171 -13.77 -16.09 -8.51
N ILE A 172 -12.49 -16.00 -8.90
CA ILE A 172 -12.07 -16.12 -10.30
C ILE A 172 -12.38 -17.51 -10.87
N PHE A 173 -11.92 -18.58 -10.24
CA PHE A 173 -12.13 -19.94 -10.75
C PHE A 173 -13.60 -20.36 -10.65
N GLY A 174 -14.34 -19.91 -9.62
CA GLY A 174 -15.78 -20.09 -9.52
C GLY A 174 -16.55 -19.45 -10.69
N ASN A 175 -16.16 -18.23 -11.09
CA ASN A 175 -16.76 -17.56 -12.24
C ASN A 175 -16.41 -18.26 -13.56
N VAL A 176 -15.14 -18.63 -13.78
CA VAL A 176 -14.74 -19.37 -14.99
C VAL A 176 -15.48 -20.71 -15.12
N PHE A 177 -15.73 -21.40 -14.01
CA PHE A 177 -16.52 -22.63 -14.02
C PHE A 177 -18.00 -22.38 -14.37
N LEU A 178 -18.58 -21.30 -13.86
CA LEU A 178 -19.93 -20.88 -14.23
C LEU A 178 -20.02 -20.49 -15.72
N ASP A 179 -19.05 -19.72 -16.22
CA ASP A 179 -18.96 -19.31 -17.62
C ASP A 179 -19.03 -20.51 -18.56
N VAL A 180 -18.18 -21.52 -18.35
CA VAL A 180 -18.15 -22.72 -19.21
C VAL A 180 -19.49 -23.47 -19.18
N ILE A 181 -20.08 -23.66 -17.99
CA ILE A 181 -21.35 -24.40 -17.85
C ILE A 181 -22.52 -23.63 -18.49
N CYS A 182 -22.65 -22.32 -18.24
CA CYS A 182 -23.72 -21.50 -18.80
C CYS A 182 -23.54 -21.16 -20.29
N THR A 183 -22.33 -21.27 -20.83
CA THR A 183 -22.05 -21.04 -22.27
C THR A 183 -22.37 -22.28 -23.10
N PHE A 184 -21.96 -23.48 -22.66
CA PHE A 184 -22.24 -24.72 -23.41
C PHE A 184 -23.57 -25.38 -23.03
N GLY A 185 -24.03 -25.23 -21.78
CA GLY A 185 -25.28 -25.84 -21.27
C GLY A 185 -26.53 -25.65 -22.13
N PRO A 186 -26.83 -24.44 -22.67
CA PRO A 186 -27.99 -24.21 -23.54
C PRO A 186 -27.98 -25.02 -24.84
N LEU A 187 -26.79 -25.33 -25.37
CA LEU A 187 -26.59 -26.03 -26.65
C LEU A 187 -26.80 -27.54 -26.52
N LEU A 188 -26.46 -28.11 -25.36
CA LEU A 188 -26.51 -29.54 -25.13
C LEU A 188 -27.96 -30.08 -25.18
N PRO A 189 -28.22 -31.22 -25.85
CA PRO A 189 -29.54 -31.84 -25.87
C PRO A 189 -29.85 -32.62 -24.57
N THR A 190 -28.83 -33.00 -23.80
CA THR A 190 -28.96 -33.72 -22.53
C THR A 190 -28.15 -33.04 -21.42
N PRO A 191 -28.58 -33.13 -20.13
CA PRO A 191 -27.89 -32.47 -19.03
C PRO A 191 -26.56 -33.19 -18.71
N GLN A 192 -25.43 -32.51 -18.93
CA GLN A 192 -24.08 -33.04 -18.68
C GLN A 192 -23.41 -32.36 -17.48
N TYR A 193 -23.74 -32.80 -16.27
CA TYR A 193 -23.17 -32.28 -15.02
C TYR A 193 -21.64 -32.46 -14.91
N LEU A 194 -21.06 -33.40 -15.68
CA LEU A 194 -19.62 -33.70 -15.70
C LEU A 194 -18.83 -32.93 -16.78
N THR A 195 -19.42 -31.91 -17.41
CA THR A 195 -18.73 -31.06 -18.42
C THR A 195 -17.39 -30.50 -17.92
N MET A 196 -17.28 -30.19 -16.62
CA MET A 196 -16.06 -29.66 -16.00
C MET A 196 -15.05 -30.72 -15.55
N LYS A 197 -15.28 -32.02 -15.80
CA LYS A 197 -14.41 -33.12 -15.34
C LYS A 197 -12.96 -32.95 -15.82
N THR A 198 -12.74 -32.58 -17.08
CA THR A 198 -11.39 -32.39 -17.67
C THR A 198 -10.63 -31.24 -17.02
N PHE A 199 -11.30 -30.12 -16.77
CA PHE A 199 -10.76 -28.97 -16.01
C PHE A 199 -10.42 -29.35 -14.57
N LEU A 200 -11.31 -30.06 -13.87
CA LEU A 200 -11.10 -30.46 -12.49
C LEU A 200 -9.98 -31.49 -12.37
N VAL A 201 -9.93 -32.51 -13.23
CA VAL A 201 -8.83 -33.50 -13.29
C VAL A 201 -7.49 -32.80 -13.53
N SER A 202 -7.42 -31.89 -14.50
CA SER A 202 -6.19 -31.13 -14.78
C SER A 202 -5.76 -30.25 -13.60
N THR A 203 -6.71 -29.68 -12.87
CA THR A 203 -6.46 -28.93 -11.62
C THR A 203 -5.96 -29.85 -10.50
N CYS A 204 -6.53 -31.05 -10.35
CA CYS A 204 -6.09 -32.04 -9.36
C CYS A 204 -4.68 -32.58 -9.66
N VAL A 205 -4.33 -32.82 -10.94
CA VAL A 205 -2.96 -33.17 -11.35
C VAL A 205 -1.98 -32.07 -10.94
N TYR A 206 -2.32 -30.80 -11.20
CA TYR A 206 -1.52 -29.66 -10.74
C TYR A 206 -1.36 -29.62 -9.22
N VAL A 207 -2.46 -29.78 -8.46
CA VAL A 207 -2.44 -29.81 -7.00
C VAL A 207 -1.53 -30.92 -6.48
N ALA A 208 -1.63 -32.14 -7.04
CA ALA A 208 -0.77 -33.25 -6.65
C ALA A 208 0.72 -32.97 -6.93
N VAL A 209 1.07 -32.54 -8.15
CA VAL A 209 2.47 -32.24 -8.51
C VAL A 209 3.04 -31.10 -7.66
N SER A 210 2.27 -30.03 -7.43
CA SER A 210 2.72 -28.89 -6.64
C SER A 210 2.85 -29.20 -5.15
N LEU A 211 1.97 -30.03 -4.57
CA LEU A 211 2.09 -30.53 -3.19
C LEU A 211 3.33 -31.42 -3.02
N VAL A 212 3.61 -32.32 -3.98
CA VAL A 212 4.84 -33.13 -3.96
C VAL A 212 6.08 -32.24 -4.08
N CYS A 213 6.07 -31.25 -4.98
CA CYS A 213 7.20 -30.32 -5.15
C CYS A 213 7.47 -29.47 -3.91
N ILE A 214 6.45 -28.97 -3.21
CA ILE A 214 6.64 -28.13 -2.00
C ILE A 214 7.05 -28.92 -0.76
N ILE A 215 6.70 -30.21 -0.69
CA ILE A 215 7.15 -31.10 0.39
C ILE A 215 8.59 -31.58 0.16
N LEU A 216 8.95 -31.95 -1.07
CA LEU A 216 10.26 -32.54 -1.38
C LEU A 216 11.35 -31.51 -1.75
N ILE A 217 11.00 -30.43 -2.44
CA ILE A 217 11.97 -29.46 -2.98
C ILE A 217 12.03 -28.23 -2.06
N PHE A 218 12.96 -28.27 -1.10
CA PHE A 218 13.20 -27.21 -0.11
C PHE A 218 11.90 -26.78 0.63
N PRO A 219 11.32 -27.66 1.48
CA PRO A 219 10.17 -27.29 2.30
C PRO A 219 10.52 -26.14 3.26
N GLU A 220 9.68 -25.10 3.27
CA GLU A 220 9.76 -23.98 4.21
C GLU A 220 8.44 -23.89 4.99
N THR A 221 8.52 -23.87 6.33
CA THR A 221 7.37 -23.62 7.20
C THR A 221 7.12 -22.12 7.34
N LEU A 222 5.90 -21.70 7.67
CA LEU A 222 5.52 -20.31 7.85
C LEU A 222 6.30 -19.66 9.00
N ASN A 223 6.53 -20.37 10.12
CA ASN A 223 7.35 -19.87 11.22
C ASN A 223 8.82 -19.69 10.82
N HIS A 224 9.34 -20.48 9.88
CA HIS A 224 10.67 -20.25 9.31
C HIS A 224 10.67 -19.03 8.38
N GLU A 225 9.63 -18.86 7.57
CA GLU A 225 9.59 -17.76 6.61
C GLU A 225 9.34 -16.40 7.25
N TRP A 226 8.47 -16.36 8.26
CA TRP A 226 8.16 -15.16 9.02
C TRP A 226 9.41 -14.62 9.70
N LEU A 227 10.23 -15.48 10.32
CA LEU A 227 11.48 -15.06 10.97
C LEU A 227 12.54 -14.56 9.97
N ASN A 228 12.62 -15.11 8.75
CA ASN A 228 13.51 -14.54 7.71
C ASN A 228 13.01 -13.18 7.23
N SER A 229 11.70 -13.03 7.06
CA SER A 229 11.08 -11.75 6.66
C SER A 229 11.27 -10.68 7.75
N TYR A 230 11.24 -11.11 9.02
CA TYR A 230 11.52 -10.27 10.18
C TYR A 230 12.95 -9.72 10.17
N THR A 231 13.96 -10.58 9.93
CA THR A 231 15.36 -10.14 9.85
C THR A 231 15.61 -9.22 8.67
N GLU A 232 14.98 -9.47 7.51
CA GLU A 232 15.07 -8.55 6.37
C GLU A 232 14.54 -7.14 6.67
N VAL A 233 13.50 -7.01 7.51
CA VAL A 233 12.99 -5.70 7.94
C VAL A 233 13.87 -5.06 9.01
N LEU A 234 14.45 -5.82 9.93
CA LEU A 234 15.49 -5.30 10.85
C LEU A 234 16.70 -4.77 10.08
N ASP A 235 17.15 -5.46 9.03
CA ASP A 235 18.25 -5.03 8.19
C ASP A 235 17.93 -3.71 7.45
N MET A 236 16.67 -3.49 7.04
CA MET A 236 16.24 -2.19 6.49
C MET A 236 16.26 -1.07 7.53
N VAL A 237 15.88 -1.34 8.78
CA VAL A 237 16.01 -0.37 9.88
C VAL A 237 17.50 -0.09 10.16
N LYS A 238 18.37 -1.10 10.11
CA LYS A 238 19.82 -0.90 10.25
C LYS A 238 20.37 0.00 9.14
N ILE A 239 19.98 -0.22 7.88
CA ILE A 239 20.37 0.66 6.77
C ILE A 239 19.88 2.10 7.00
N LEU A 240 18.71 2.30 7.60
CA LEU A 240 18.20 3.64 7.94
C LEU A 240 19.00 4.33 9.07
N VAL A 241 19.55 3.57 10.02
CA VAL A 241 20.49 4.06 11.05
C VAL A 241 21.85 4.38 10.41
N ASP A 242 22.39 3.50 9.57
CA ASP A 242 23.66 3.72 8.86
C ASP A 242 23.61 4.96 7.95
N MET A 243 22.45 5.21 7.30
CA MET A 243 22.23 6.39 6.46
C MET A 243 22.28 7.72 7.23
N GLN A 244 22.16 7.75 8.57
CA GLN A 244 22.29 9.00 9.34
C GLN A 244 23.69 9.61 9.23
N GLU A 245 24.74 8.78 9.09
CA GLU A 245 26.11 9.25 8.82
C GLU A 245 26.20 10.00 7.48
N VAL A 246 25.45 9.53 6.47
CA VAL A 246 25.41 10.15 5.14
C VAL A 246 24.63 11.47 5.16
N VAL A 247 23.60 11.59 6.01
CA VAL A 247 22.85 12.84 6.20
C VAL A 247 23.70 13.90 6.90
N LEU A 248 24.40 13.54 7.98
CA LEU A 248 25.26 14.46 8.74
C LEU A 248 26.56 14.82 8.01
N GLY A 249 26.95 14.07 6.98
CA GLY A 249 28.11 14.36 6.13
C GLY A 249 27.84 15.28 4.94
N GLN A 250 26.64 15.83 4.78
CA GLN A 250 26.28 16.66 3.62
C GLN A 250 26.65 18.14 3.82
N THR A 251 27.17 18.78 2.78
CA THR A 251 27.53 20.21 2.77
C THR A 251 26.58 21.04 1.90
N VAL A 252 26.53 22.36 2.13
CA VAL A 252 25.56 23.31 1.53
C VAL A 252 25.50 23.22 0.00
N ASP A 253 26.66 23.07 -0.65
CA ASP A 253 26.78 22.99 -2.13
C ASP A 253 26.12 21.73 -2.75
N GLN A 254 25.72 20.76 -1.93
CA GLN A 254 25.19 19.47 -2.38
C GLN A 254 23.66 19.34 -2.29
N LEU A 255 22.90 20.43 -2.43
CA LEU A 255 21.43 20.44 -2.31
C LEU A 255 20.70 19.35 -3.15
N ALA A 256 21.19 19.06 -4.37
CA ALA A 256 20.66 17.99 -5.22
C ALA A 256 20.94 16.58 -4.64
N SER A 257 22.11 16.40 -4.00
CA SER A 257 22.46 15.20 -3.24
C SER A 257 21.53 15.02 -2.04
N ALA A 258 21.23 16.10 -1.31
CA ALA A 258 20.36 16.09 -0.13
C ALA A 258 18.94 15.62 -0.48
N ARG A 259 18.36 16.17 -1.56
CA ARG A 259 17.06 15.72 -2.10
C ARG A 259 17.10 14.24 -2.53
N GLY A 260 18.20 13.78 -3.13
CA GLY A 260 18.41 12.37 -3.49
C GLY A 260 18.51 11.44 -2.27
N VAL A 261 19.20 11.86 -1.21
CA VAL A 261 19.33 11.12 0.06
C VAL A 261 17.99 11.05 0.79
N LEU A 262 17.22 12.14 0.85
CA LEU A 262 15.88 12.15 1.44
C LEU A 262 14.92 11.22 0.68
N ALA A 263 14.95 11.24 -0.66
CA ALA A 263 14.18 10.32 -1.49
C ALA A 263 14.57 8.85 -1.25
N LYS A 264 15.87 8.56 -1.06
CA LYS A 264 16.38 7.22 -0.72
C LYS A 264 15.92 6.77 0.67
N ILE A 265 15.94 7.65 1.67
CA ILE A 265 15.43 7.39 3.04
C ILE A 265 13.94 7.03 2.98
N ASN A 266 13.13 7.83 2.30
CA ASN A 266 11.70 7.57 2.13
C ASN A 266 11.46 6.25 1.40
N GLY A 267 12.25 5.92 0.38
CA GLY A 267 12.18 4.63 -0.33
C GLY A 267 12.55 3.41 0.54
N ILE A 268 13.51 3.54 1.46
CA ILE A 268 13.84 2.47 2.43
C ILE A 268 12.70 2.27 3.42
N GLN A 269 12.11 3.37 3.93
CA GLN A 269 10.96 3.31 4.83
C GLN A 269 9.72 2.67 4.16
N ASP A 270 9.37 3.11 2.95
CA ASP A 270 8.28 2.54 2.14
C ASP A 270 8.52 1.03 1.90
N GLY A 271 9.77 0.63 1.63
CA GLY A 271 10.17 -0.76 1.47
C GLY A 271 10.03 -1.60 2.75
N ALA A 272 10.44 -1.06 3.89
CA ALA A 272 10.30 -1.72 5.20
C ALA A 272 8.82 -1.94 5.57
N LEU A 273 7.95 -0.95 5.31
CA LEU A 273 6.50 -1.11 5.51
C LEU A 273 5.91 -2.18 4.57
N ALA A 274 6.27 -2.17 3.29
CA ALA A 274 5.76 -3.13 2.32
C ALA A 274 6.13 -4.57 2.68
N MET A 275 7.36 -4.80 3.17
CA MET A 275 7.78 -6.09 3.71
C MET A 275 7.01 -6.48 4.97
N LEU A 276 6.89 -5.56 5.94
CA LEU A 276 6.12 -5.78 7.18
C LEU A 276 4.69 -6.22 6.88
N GLN A 277 3.98 -5.51 5.98
CA GLN A 277 2.63 -5.86 5.56
C GLN A 277 2.58 -7.26 4.93
N GLY A 278 3.52 -7.56 4.02
CA GLY A 278 3.56 -8.81 3.28
C GLY A 278 3.60 -10.06 4.16
N PHE A 279 4.36 -10.04 5.26
CA PHE A 279 4.40 -11.19 6.18
C PHE A 279 3.37 -11.09 7.32
N THR A 280 3.01 -9.89 7.81
CA THR A 280 2.02 -9.75 8.90
C THR A 280 0.60 -10.12 8.48
N MET A 281 0.26 -10.07 7.19
CA MET A 281 -0.97 -10.67 6.66
C MET A 281 -1.09 -12.18 6.99
N ASN A 282 0.03 -12.87 7.18
CA ASN A 282 0.06 -14.30 7.51
C ASN A 282 0.29 -14.57 9.01
N SER A 283 0.48 -13.54 9.85
CA SER A 283 0.75 -13.73 11.30
C SER A 283 -0.35 -14.53 12.01
N SER A 284 -1.62 -14.30 11.66
CA SER A 284 -2.74 -15.07 12.22
C SER A 284 -2.72 -16.57 11.87
N MET A 285 -1.86 -16.99 10.93
CA MET A 285 -1.68 -18.39 10.53
C MET A 285 -0.47 -19.08 11.18
N LEU A 286 0.40 -18.36 11.92
CA LEU A 286 1.59 -18.93 12.59
C LEU A 286 1.26 -20.09 13.54
N ASN A 287 0.09 -20.02 14.19
CA ASN A 287 -0.40 -21.03 15.15
C ASN A 287 -1.22 -22.17 14.49
N LEU A 288 -1.28 -22.21 13.15
CA LEU A 288 -2.04 -23.21 12.38
C LEU A 288 -1.16 -24.30 11.75
N GLU A 289 0.17 -24.19 11.82
CA GLU A 289 1.08 -25.21 11.30
C GLU A 289 1.76 -26.05 12.41
N PHE A 290 2.20 -27.24 12.03
CA PHE A 290 3.27 -27.92 12.76
C PHE A 290 4.59 -27.24 12.46
N SER A 291 5.38 -26.92 13.49
CA SER A 291 6.70 -26.32 13.29
C SER A 291 7.73 -26.92 14.22
N TYR A 292 8.95 -27.13 13.70
CA TYR A 292 10.08 -27.65 14.45
C TYR A 292 11.08 -26.52 14.72
N GLY A 293 11.42 -26.28 15.99
CA GLY A 293 12.31 -25.19 16.40
C GLY A 293 12.22 -24.84 17.89
N ARG A 294 12.95 -23.81 18.32
CA ARG A 294 12.94 -23.33 19.73
C ARG A 294 11.67 -22.57 20.08
N TRP A 295 11.25 -21.68 19.18
CA TRP A 295 10.09 -20.81 19.36
C TRP A 295 8.86 -21.43 18.71
N SER A 296 7.73 -21.38 19.42
CA SER A 296 6.41 -21.69 18.90
C SER A 296 5.86 -20.57 18.02
N GLY A 297 4.78 -20.84 17.28
CA GLY A 297 4.07 -19.78 16.53
C GLY A 297 3.63 -18.62 17.43
N ALA A 298 3.21 -18.90 18.67
CA ALA A 298 2.81 -17.90 19.65
C ALA A 298 4.01 -17.09 20.18
N ASP A 299 5.15 -17.74 20.43
CA ASP A 299 6.39 -17.03 20.82
C ASP A 299 6.83 -16.08 19.68
N VAL A 300 6.75 -16.53 18.42
CA VAL A 300 7.06 -15.72 17.22
C VAL A 300 6.07 -14.56 17.03
N GLU A 301 4.78 -14.77 17.26
CA GLU A 301 3.73 -13.75 17.20
C GLU A 301 4.02 -12.56 18.16
N THR A 302 4.67 -12.80 19.32
CA THR A 302 5.05 -11.71 20.25
C THR A 302 6.08 -10.72 19.67
N LEU A 303 6.91 -11.15 18.71
CA LEU A 303 7.96 -10.33 18.11
C LEU A 303 7.41 -9.21 17.20
N GLU A 304 6.16 -9.35 16.74
CA GLU A 304 5.53 -8.42 15.78
C GLU A 304 5.36 -7.00 16.34
N MET A 305 4.94 -6.89 17.60
CA MET A 305 4.63 -5.60 18.21
C MET A 305 5.89 -4.75 18.48
N PRO A 306 7.00 -5.30 19.04
CA PRO A 306 8.28 -4.61 19.10
C PRO A 306 8.78 -4.13 17.73
N LEU A 307 8.65 -4.95 16.67
CA LEU A 307 9.06 -4.55 15.33
C LEU A 307 8.24 -3.37 14.80
N LYS A 308 6.91 -3.41 14.98
CA LYS A 308 6.01 -2.28 14.66
C LYS A 308 6.42 -1.00 15.42
N VAL A 309 6.83 -1.11 16.69
CA VAL A 309 7.35 0.02 17.48
C VAL A 309 8.66 0.55 16.90
N ILE A 310 9.64 -0.32 16.63
CA ILE A 310 10.95 0.07 16.08
C ILE A 310 10.80 0.78 14.73
N ILE A 311 10.00 0.23 13.80
CA ILE A 311 9.77 0.85 12.48
C ILE A 311 9.09 2.22 12.62
N THR A 312 8.13 2.35 13.55
CA THR A 312 7.48 3.63 13.82
C THR A 312 8.49 4.66 14.36
N LYS A 313 9.28 4.29 15.38
CA LYS A 313 10.28 5.20 15.98
C LYS A 313 11.40 5.56 15.00
N ALA A 314 11.89 4.58 14.23
CA ALA A 314 12.93 4.79 13.22
C ALA A 314 12.47 5.72 12.08
N ARG A 315 11.17 5.78 11.76
CA ARG A 315 10.62 6.79 10.83
C ARG A 315 10.84 8.22 11.34
N GLY A 316 10.78 8.45 12.66
CA GLY A 316 11.05 9.76 13.27
C GLY A 316 12.43 10.33 12.93
N MET A 317 13.45 9.49 12.71
CA MET A 317 14.79 9.95 12.28
C MET A 317 14.80 10.66 10.92
N SER A 318 13.77 10.49 10.07
CA SER A 318 13.64 11.26 8.83
C SER A 318 13.18 12.71 9.03
N ALA A 319 12.67 13.08 10.20
CA ALA A 319 12.28 14.45 10.51
C ALA A 319 13.49 15.40 10.40
N PHE A 320 14.62 15.04 11.02
CA PHE A 320 15.86 15.83 10.92
C PHE A 320 16.33 15.99 9.47
N ALA A 321 16.37 14.90 8.68
CA ALA A 321 16.78 14.97 7.28
C ALA A 321 15.86 15.87 6.44
N THR A 322 14.56 15.91 6.76
CA THR A 322 13.58 16.79 6.11
C THR A 322 13.81 18.25 6.51
N GLN A 323 13.96 18.54 7.81
CA GLN A 323 14.25 19.88 8.34
C GLN A 323 15.57 20.44 7.80
N TYR A 324 16.61 19.62 7.72
CA TYR A 324 17.91 20.00 7.18
C TYR A 324 17.81 20.31 5.68
N CYS A 325 17.10 19.49 4.89
CA CYS A 325 16.82 19.82 3.48
C CYS A 325 16.03 21.13 3.32
N GLU A 326 15.03 21.38 4.16
CA GLU A 326 14.25 22.63 4.16
C GLU A 326 15.14 23.84 4.45
N TYR A 327 15.94 23.78 5.52
CA TYR A 327 16.93 24.81 5.88
C TYR A 327 17.88 25.12 4.72
N MET A 328 18.43 24.09 4.08
CA MET A 328 19.37 24.21 2.95
C MET A 328 18.72 24.87 1.72
N ASN A 329 17.46 24.55 1.41
CA ASN A 329 16.71 25.29 0.38
C ASN A 329 16.61 26.78 0.75
N THR A 330 16.23 27.11 1.99
CA THR A 330 16.07 28.52 2.42
C THR A 330 17.37 29.32 2.51
N LEU A 331 18.53 28.65 2.52
CA LEU A 331 19.85 29.27 2.37
C LEU A 331 20.17 29.53 0.90
N ALA A 332 19.94 28.55 0.02
CA ALA A 332 20.20 28.68 -1.41
C ALA A 332 19.44 29.86 -2.04
N ASP A 333 18.18 30.10 -1.63
CA ASP A 333 17.39 31.24 -2.12
C ASP A 333 17.88 32.62 -1.63
N ARG A 334 18.73 32.68 -0.60
CA ARG A 334 19.26 33.94 -0.05
C ARG A 334 20.57 34.35 -0.71
N LEU A 335 21.26 33.41 -1.36
CA LEU A 335 22.42 33.69 -2.17
C LEU A 335 21.93 34.24 -3.52
N PRO A 336 22.35 35.43 -3.96
CA PRO A 336 22.06 35.87 -5.31
C PRO A 336 22.68 34.86 -6.28
N SER A 337 21.90 34.41 -7.26
CA SER A 337 22.40 33.54 -8.31
C SER A 337 23.46 34.29 -9.12
N VAL A 338 24.73 33.98 -8.84
CA VAL A 338 25.86 34.47 -9.62
C VAL A 338 25.79 33.79 -10.98
N SER A 339 25.05 34.42 -11.88
CA SER A 339 25.10 34.16 -13.31
C SER A 339 26.45 34.65 -13.83
N THR A 340 27.47 33.81 -13.68
CA THR A 340 28.71 33.92 -14.46
C THR A 340 28.41 33.61 -15.92
N ASP A 341 27.84 34.59 -16.61
CA ASP A 341 27.92 34.79 -18.06
C ASP A 341 27.51 36.24 -18.38
N SER A 342 28.44 37.16 -18.13
CA SER A 342 28.34 38.54 -18.63
C SER A 342 29.16 38.68 -19.91
N THR A 343 28.63 38.18 -21.03
CA THR A 343 29.10 38.55 -22.37
C THR A 343 28.04 38.40 -23.46
N VAL A 344 27.83 39.51 -24.19
CA VAL A 344 27.33 39.60 -25.59
C VAL A 344 25.82 39.60 -25.87
N ALA A 345 25.42 40.73 -26.47
CA ALA A 345 24.33 40.98 -27.43
C ALA A 345 22.85 41.01 -27.00
N VAL A 346 22.29 42.21 -27.17
CA VAL A 346 20.87 42.45 -27.48
C VAL A 346 20.49 41.71 -28.75
N GLN A 347 19.46 40.86 -28.70
CA GLN A 347 18.66 40.51 -29.86
C GLN A 347 17.23 40.13 -29.44
N ASP A 348 16.25 40.90 -29.91
CA ASP A 348 14.84 40.53 -29.85
C ASP A 348 14.62 39.18 -30.54
N LYS A 349 14.01 38.22 -29.82
CA LYS A 349 13.21 37.17 -30.46
C LYS A 349 12.17 36.57 -29.52
N ASP A 350 10.96 36.51 -30.05
CA ASP A 350 9.73 36.04 -29.43
C ASP A 350 9.69 34.50 -29.38
N ASP A 351 10.52 33.91 -28.51
CA ASP A 351 10.52 32.48 -28.24
C ASP A 351 9.96 32.19 -26.85
N ARG A 352 8.76 31.60 -26.80
CA ARG A 352 8.16 31.07 -25.57
C ARG A 352 8.97 29.88 -25.07
N GLU A 353 9.95 30.15 -24.20
CA GLU A 353 10.66 29.11 -23.46
C GLU A 353 9.65 28.17 -22.78
N LYS A 354 9.75 26.88 -23.11
CA LYS A 354 9.02 25.84 -22.38
C LYS A 354 9.67 25.74 -21.01
N PRO A 355 8.92 25.87 -19.89
CA PRO A 355 9.52 25.78 -18.57
C PRO A 355 10.24 24.44 -18.42
N SER A 356 11.49 24.52 -17.95
CA SER A 356 12.33 23.35 -17.73
C SER A 356 11.67 22.39 -16.73
N LYS A 357 11.90 21.08 -16.89
CA LYS A 357 11.24 20.04 -16.07
C LYS A 357 11.58 20.09 -14.57
N ASP A 358 12.58 20.87 -14.19
CA ASP A 358 13.07 20.96 -12.80
C ASP A 358 12.47 22.13 -12.02
N GLN A 359 11.66 23.00 -12.65
CA GLN A 359 10.87 24.00 -11.96
C GLN A 359 9.63 23.35 -11.28
N ARG A 360 9.89 22.51 -10.28
CA ARG A 360 8.84 21.94 -9.41
C ARG A 360 8.06 23.08 -8.76
N LEU A 361 6.74 22.91 -8.67
CA LEU A 361 5.81 23.91 -8.13
C LEU A 361 6.17 24.33 -6.71
N ASP A 362 6.73 25.52 -6.57
CA ASP A 362 7.19 26.08 -5.32
C ASP A 362 6.01 26.81 -4.61
N PHE A 363 5.07 26.02 -4.09
CA PHE A 363 3.90 26.49 -3.32
C PHE A 363 4.30 27.06 -1.96
N ARG A 364 5.02 28.19 -1.96
CA ARG A 364 5.47 28.84 -0.74
C ARG A 364 4.33 29.62 -0.09
N VAL A 365 4.09 29.34 1.19
CA VAL A 365 3.35 30.23 2.07
C VAL A 365 4.08 31.57 2.10
N GLN A 366 3.44 32.61 1.56
CA GLN A 366 3.92 33.98 1.71
C GLN A 366 3.99 34.27 3.22
N ALA A 367 5.22 34.35 3.73
CA ALA A 367 5.45 34.64 5.13
C ALA A 367 5.02 36.10 5.39
N THR A 368 4.11 36.29 6.34
CA THR A 368 3.70 37.63 6.81
C THR A 368 4.95 38.46 7.12
N GLN A 369 4.90 39.78 6.91
CA GLN A 369 6.04 40.68 7.17
C GLN A 369 6.65 40.46 8.56
N ARG A 370 5.81 40.19 9.56
CA ARG A 370 6.16 39.77 10.92
C ARG A 370 7.08 38.52 10.96
N ILE A 371 6.72 37.45 10.26
CA ILE A 371 7.52 36.22 10.20
C ILE A 371 8.84 36.45 9.45
N LEU A 372 8.83 37.28 8.41
CA LEU A 372 10.06 37.66 7.69
C LEU A 372 11.01 38.48 8.59
N GLN A 373 10.49 39.40 9.39
CA GLN A 373 11.26 40.14 10.39
C GLN A 373 11.87 39.20 11.44
N ILE A 374 11.08 38.30 12.04
CA ILE A 374 11.57 37.29 13.00
C ILE A 374 12.65 36.40 12.37
N ARG A 375 12.42 35.89 11.14
CA ARG A 375 13.41 35.06 10.41
C ARG A 375 14.71 35.82 10.10
N ARG A 376 14.64 37.13 9.81
CA ARG A 376 15.82 37.99 9.62
C ARG A 376 16.55 38.23 10.95
N LYS A 377 15.86 38.57 12.04
CA LYS A 377 16.46 38.74 13.37
C LYS A 377 17.20 37.47 13.80
N ILE A 378 16.55 36.30 13.69
CA ILE A 378 17.20 35.01 13.97
C ILE A 378 18.43 34.77 13.09
N ALA A 379 18.39 35.09 11.79
CA ALA A 379 19.54 34.90 10.90
C ALA A 379 20.73 35.81 11.24
N VAL A 380 20.47 37.04 11.70
CA VAL A 380 21.52 37.95 12.20
C VAL A 380 22.13 37.40 13.49
N LEU A 381 21.32 36.84 14.40
CA LEU A 381 21.80 36.20 15.64
C LEU A 381 22.62 34.93 15.36
N GLU A 382 22.18 34.08 14.42
CA GLU A 382 22.93 32.91 13.94
C GLU A 382 24.33 33.28 13.43
N GLN A 383 24.49 34.46 12.82
CA GLN A 383 25.78 34.97 12.36
C GLN A 383 26.59 35.67 13.46
N ALA A 384 25.93 36.38 14.38
CA ALA A 384 26.61 37.11 15.47
C ALA A 384 27.12 36.18 16.60
N GLN A 385 26.47 35.03 16.80
CA GLN A 385 26.79 34.07 17.87
C GLN A 385 27.59 32.84 17.36
N ASP A 386 27.92 32.78 16.06
CA ASP A 386 28.49 31.61 15.36
C ASP A 386 27.71 30.29 15.57
N THR A 387 26.42 30.40 15.86
CA THR A 387 25.51 29.26 16.11
C THR A 387 24.86 28.76 14.81
N ARG A 388 25.59 28.76 13.69
CA ARG A 388 25.04 28.25 12.43
C ARG A 388 24.80 26.74 12.54
N VAL A 389 23.74 26.28 11.87
CA VAL A 389 23.40 24.85 11.80
C VAL A 389 24.54 24.07 11.14
N GLU A 390 25.22 24.68 10.16
CA GLU A 390 26.45 24.18 9.51
C GLU A 390 27.58 23.88 10.52
N THR A 391 27.77 24.74 11.53
CA THR A 391 28.79 24.58 12.59
C THR A 391 28.41 23.49 13.59
N ILE A 392 27.11 23.27 13.81
CA ILE A 392 26.59 22.35 14.83
C ILE A 392 26.39 20.92 14.30
N VAL A 393 26.15 20.73 13.01
CA VAL A 393 26.02 19.38 12.40
C VAL A 393 27.25 18.48 12.62
N PRO A 394 28.51 18.96 12.48
CA PRO A 394 29.70 18.19 12.86
C PRO A 394 29.71 17.78 14.35
N LEU A 395 29.31 18.68 15.26
CA LEU A 395 29.24 18.36 16.69
C LEU A 395 28.20 17.26 16.98
N ILE A 396 27.04 17.29 16.31
CA ILE A 396 26.04 16.21 16.37
C ILE A 396 26.64 14.90 15.83
N ARG A 397 27.39 14.95 14.73
CA ARG A 397 28.00 13.78 14.09
C ARG A 397 28.96 13.06 15.03
N ASP A 398 29.86 13.81 15.66
CA ASP A 398 30.93 13.27 16.49
C ASP A 398 30.40 12.76 17.84
N SER A 399 29.61 13.57 18.55
CA SER A 399 28.98 13.19 19.83
C SER A 399 28.07 11.96 19.73
N THR A 400 27.31 11.81 18.64
CA THR A 400 26.39 10.68 18.45
C THR A 400 27.05 9.44 17.83
N SER A 401 28.32 9.53 17.39
CA SER A 401 29.01 8.48 16.64
C SER A 401 29.03 7.12 17.37
N GLN A 402 29.33 7.11 18.67
CA GLN A 402 29.37 5.91 19.50
C GLN A 402 27.98 5.28 19.65
N LEU A 403 26.94 6.08 19.89
CA LEU A 403 25.56 5.59 20.00
C LEU A 403 25.04 5.04 18.67
N ARG A 404 25.31 5.70 17.54
CA ARG A 404 24.89 5.26 16.21
C ARG A 404 25.58 3.96 15.78
N THR A 405 26.88 3.82 16.06
CA THR A 405 27.63 2.57 15.79
C THR A 405 27.20 1.42 16.69
N ALA A 406 26.98 1.67 17.99
CA ALA A 406 26.41 0.69 18.92
C ALA A 406 25.00 0.23 18.49
N LEU A 407 24.13 1.16 18.07
CA LEU A 407 22.77 0.85 17.59
C LEU A 407 22.78 0.00 16.30
N SER A 408 23.65 0.35 15.34
CA SER A 408 23.83 -0.42 14.11
C SER A 408 24.38 -1.83 14.38
N LYS A 409 25.35 -1.95 15.32
CA LYS A 409 25.87 -3.24 15.78
C LYS A 409 24.78 -4.06 16.49
N ALA A 410 23.99 -3.45 17.36
CA ALA A 410 22.89 -4.09 18.07
C ALA A 410 21.83 -4.67 17.13
N LEU A 411 21.33 -3.87 16.17
CA LEU A 411 20.40 -4.35 15.13
C LEU A 411 20.99 -5.53 14.33
N GLY A 412 22.28 -5.44 13.96
CA GLY A 412 22.99 -6.55 13.30
C GLY A 412 23.13 -7.80 14.17
N SER A 413 23.39 -7.65 15.47
CA SER A 413 23.44 -8.74 16.44
C SER A 413 22.08 -9.41 16.63
N THR A 414 21.00 -8.63 16.74
CA THR A 414 19.63 -9.15 16.85
C THR A 414 19.20 -9.89 15.58
N SER A 415 19.48 -9.31 14.41
CA SER A 415 19.21 -9.94 13.11
C SER A 415 19.93 -11.29 13.00
N LYS A 416 21.23 -11.34 13.32
CA LYS A 416 22.02 -12.58 13.38
C LYS A 416 21.50 -13.60 14.40
N ALA A 417 21.17 -13.18 15.63
CA ALA A 417 20.68 -14.10 16.66
C ALA A 417 19.35 -14.77 16.25
N ILE A 418 18.43 -14.00 15.67
CA ILE A 418 17.17 -14.54 15.11
C ILE A 418 17.47 -15.49 13.92
N GLN A 419 18.42 -15.13 13.05
CA GLN A 419 18.83 -15.95 11.93
C GLN A 419 19.52 -17.26 12.36
N ASP A 420 20.31 -17.26 13.45
CA ASP A 420 20.90 -18.47 14.04
C ASP A 420 19.82 -19.39 14.64
N VAL A 421 18.85 -18.83 15.38
CA VAL A 421 17.68 -19.59 15.88
C VAL A 421 16.88 -20.21 14.73
N ASN A 422 16.73 -19.49 13.61
CA ASN A 422 15.94 -19.96 12.48
C ASN A 422 16.67 -20.97 11.58
N SER A 423 17.96 -20.76 11.32
CA SER A 423 18.78 -21.61 10.43
C SER A 423 19.20 -22.92 11.09
N ARG A 424 19.33 -22.96 12.42
CA ARG A 424 19.74 -24.15 13.18
C ARG A 424 18.56 -24.94 13.77
N ARG A 425 17.37 -24.90 13.14
CA ARG A 425 16.20 -25.72 13.57
C ARG A 425 16.51 -27.21 13.74
N TYR A 426 17.44 -27.76 12.95
CA TYR A 426 17.85 -29.18 12.99
C TYR A 426 19.27 -29.41 13.55
N LYS A 427 19.89 -28.40 14.15
CA LYS A 427 21.26 -28.46 14.70
C LYS A 427 21.30 -27.86 16.12
N PRO A 428 22.25 -28.24 16.97
CA PRO A 428 22.51 -27.47 18.19
C PRO A 428 22.98 -26.05 17.82
N ILE A 429 22.53 -25.06 18.60
CA ILE A 429 22.96 -23.66 18.48
C ILE A 429 24.20 -23.44 19.35
N GLN A 430 25.12 -22.58 18.89
CA GLN A 430 26.29 -22.17 19.66
C GLN A 430 25.87 -21.20 20.79
N PRO A 431 26.37 -21.37 22.03
CA PRO A 431 26.12 -20.44 23.14
C PRO A 431 26.63 -19.02 22.82
N GLU A 432 27.72 -18.92 22.04
CA GLU A 432 28.33 -17.69 21.51
C GLU A 432 27.30 -16.68 20.95
N SER A 433 26.22 -17.15 20.33
CA SER A 433 25.19 -16.26 19.73
C SER A 433 24.34 -15.53 20.77
N LEU A 434 24.11 -16.14 21.93
CA LEU A 434 23.43 -15.51 23.07
C LEU A 434 24.38 -14.55 23.79
N GLU A 435 25.61 -14.97 24.04
CA GLU A 435 26.67 -14.16 24.67
C GLU A 435 26.96 -12.89 23.84
N HIS A 436 27.10 -13.01 22.52
CA HIS A 436 27.29 -11.86 21.63
C HIS A 436 26.05 -10.95 21.59
N LEU A 437 24.83 -11.49 21.73
CA LEU A 437 23.61 -10.68 21.81
C LEU A 437 23.55 -9.90 23.13
N GLN A 438 23.86 -10.54 24.25
CA GLN A 438 23.94 -9.92 25.59
C GLN A 438 25.03 -8.84 25.61
N ALA A 439 26.27 -9.16 25.21
CA ALA A 439 27.35 -8.17 25.12
C ALA A 439 27.02 -6.99 24.19
N SER A 440 26.29 -7.22 23.10
CA SER A 440 25.84 -6.14 22.21
C SER A 440 24.67 -5.33 22.77
N ARG A 441 23.83 -5.91 23.63
CA ARG A 441 22.75 -5.23 24.36
C ARG A 441 23.35 -4.33 25.43
N ASP A 442 24.26 -4.85 26.23
CA ASP A 442 24.91 -4.13 27.32
C ASP A 442 25.76 -2.98 26.75
N SER A 443 26.50 -3.22 25.66
CA SER A 443 27.20 -2.16 24.93
C SER A 443 26.29 -1.06 24.39
N LEU A 444 25.07 -1.37 23.91
CA LEU A 444 24.10 -0.35 23.50
C LEU A 444 23.54 0.41 24.71
N ASN A 445 23.24 -0.30 25.80
CA ASN A 445 22.71 0.31 27.02
C ASN A 445 23.73 1.28 27.66
N SER A 446 25.00 0.86 27.77
CA SER A 446 26.10 1.72 28.25
C SER A 446 26.38 2.89 27.31
N ALA A 447 26.33 2.69 25.98
CA ALA A 447 26.47 3.81 25.04
C ALA A 447 25.32 4.82 25.18
N LEU A 448 24.10 4.34 25.43
CA LEU A 448 22.92 5.19 25.63
C LEU A 448 22.94 5.94 26.98
N SER A 449 23.41 5.33 28.07
CA SER A 449 23.57 6.03 29.35
C SER A 449 24.68 7.07 29.26
N THR A 450 25.87 6.69 28.77
CA THR A 450 27.01 7.60 28.56
C THR A 450 26.61 8.80 27.70
N TYR A 451 25.86 8.57 26.61
CA TYR A 451 25.40 9.65 25.75
C TYR A 451 24.42 10.61 26.47
N LYS A 452 23.48 10.09 27.27
CA LYS A 452 22.52 10.92 28.03
C LYS A 452 23.21 11.79 29.10
N GLU A 453 24.26 11.24 29.72
CA GLU A 453 25.02 11.85 30.81
C GLU A 453 26.05 12.88 30.32
N SER A 454 26.88 12.53 29.33
CA SER A 454 28.01 13.35 28.87
C SER A 454 27.86 13.82 27.43
N GLY A 455 27.80 12.91 26.45
CA GLY A 455 27.91 13.26 25.01
C GLY A 455 26.83 14.22 24.49
N ARG A 456 25.66 14.28 25.15
CA ARG A 456 24.61 15.26 24.86
C ARG A 456 25.02 16.69 25.26
N LEU A 457 25.82 16.87 26.31
CA LEU A 457 26.26 18.19 26.78
C LEU A 457 27.14 18.88 25.75
N ASP A 458 28.01 18.13 25.06
CA ASP A 458 28.91 18.63 24.02
C ASP A 458 28.16 19.33 22.86
N ILE A 459 26.99 18.80 22.48
CA ILE A 459 26.12 19.39 21.43
C ILE A 459 25.57 20.75 21.88
N PHE A 460 25.24 20.88 23.16
CA PHE A 460 24.63 22.10 23.72
C PHE A 460 25.67 23.07 24.29
N GLU A 461 26.94 22.71 24.43
CA GLU A 461 27.97 23.58 25.02
C GLU A 461 28.06 24.97 24.34
N PRO A 462 28.17 25.08 22.98
CA PRO A 462 28.24 26.38 22.31
C PRO A 462 26.96 27.21 22.51
N LEU A 463 25.80 26.54 22.49
CA LEU A 463 24.48 27.16 22.67
C LEU A 463 24.28 27.63 24.12
N THR A 464 24.80 26.91 25.11
CA THR A 464 24.76 27.34 26.51
C THR A 464 25.67 28.53 26.79
N LYS A 465 26.86 28.62 26.18
CA LYS A 465 27.71 29.83 26.29
C LYS A 465 27.00 31.09 25.78
N ALA A 466 26.27 30.99 24.67
CA ALA A 466 25.43 32.09 24.17
C ALA A 466 24.28 32.45 25.14
N LEU A 467 23.72 31.47 25.84
CA LEU A 467 22.57 31.63 26.73
C LEU A 467 22.96 32.15 28.14
N ASP A 468 24.13 31.76 28.63
CA ASP A 468 24.73 32.28 29.86
C ASP A 468 25.19 33.73 29.67
N THR A 469 25.75 34.07 28.48
CA THR A 469 26.05 35.46 28.08
C THR A 469 24.79 36.34 28.04
N ALA A 470 23.63 35.76 27.72
CA ALA A 470 22.33 36.44 27.74
C ALA A 470 21.65 36.44 29.13
N SER A 471 22.35 36.06 30.21
CA SER A 471 21.83 35.99 31.59
C SER A 471 20.56 35.12 31.75
N GLY A 472 20.42 34.06 30.95
CA GLY A 472 19.24 33.17 30.96
C GLY A 472 17.96 33.82 30.42
N ARG A 473 18.05 35.00 29.79
CA ARG A 473 16.92 35.64 29.10
C ARG A 473 16.92 35.21 27.64
N VAL A 474 15.88 34.47 27.23
CA VAL A 474 15.68 34.06 25.83
C VAL A 474 15.10 35.19 24.99
N PHE A 475 14.37 36.12 25.63
CA PHE A 475 13.79 37.30 25.01
C PHE A 475 14.17 38.56 25.80
N ASP A 476 14.28 39.69 25.12
CA ASP A 476 14.53 40.99 25.75
C ASP A 476 13.25 41.61 26.35
N GLN A 477 13.34 42.86 26.84
CA GLN A 477 12.21 43.59 27.41
C GLN A 477 11.13 43.97 26.39
N HIS A 478 11.35 43.72 25.09
CA HIS A 478 10.45 44.06 23.98
C HIS A 478 9.93 42.81 23.26
N GLY A 479 10.36 41.62 23.70
CA GLY A 479 9.94 40.32 23.13
C GLY A 479 10.79 39.83 21.97
N ASP A 480 11.92 40.49 21.67
CA ASP A 480 12.84 40.04 20.63
C ASP A 480 13.75 38.91 21.12
N PRO A 481 14.04 37.89 20.28
CA PRO A 481 14.89 36.78 20.66
C PRO A 481 16.34 37.25 20.86
N LEU A 482 16.94 36.88 22.00
CA LEU A 482 18.36 37.15 22.30
C LEU A 482 19.31 36.06 21.75
N ILE A 483 18.77 34.90 21.32
CA ILE A 483 19.53 33.69 21.02
C ILE A 483 18.91 32.97 19.82
N SER A 484 19.74 32.34 18.98
CA SER A 484 19.22 31.45 17.93
C SER A 484 18.71 30.11 18.51
N LEU A 485 17.39 29.92 18.48
CA LEU A 485 16.75 28.67 18.90
C LEU A 485 16.67 27.61 17.79
N ARG A 486 16.90 27.96 16.51
CA ARG A 486 16.71 27.03 15.39
C ARG A 486 17.68 25.82 15.41
N PRO A 487 19.00 25.99 15.64
CA PRO A 487 19.93 24.87 15.75
C PRO A 487 19.65 24.01 16.98
N LEU A 488 19.24 24.65 18.08
CA LEU A 488 18.83 23.99 19.33
C LEU A 488 17.69 23.00 19.06
N PHE A 489 16.60 23.46 18.42
CA PHE A 489 15.48 22.60 18.04
C PHE A 489 15.91 21.45 17.10
N MET A 490 16.70 21.73 16.06
CA MET A 490 17.15 20.68 15.12
C MET A 490 18.06 19.63 15.77
N SER A 491 18.95 20.05 16.68
CA SER A 491 19.81 19.14 17.45
C SER A 491 18.96 18.23 18.35
N SER A 492 18.00 18.82 19.08
CA SER A 492 17.06 18.08 19.93
C SER A 492 16.16 17.12 19.13
N VAL A 493 15.77 17.47 17.90
CA VAL A 493 15.04 16.58 16.97
C VAL A 493 15.86 15.33 16.63
N PHE A 494 17.13 15.49 16.28
CA PHE A 494 18.00 14.36 15.95
C PHE A 494 18.25 13.47 17.18
N GLU A 495 18.66 14.08 18.29
CA GLU A 495 18.96 13.43 19.56
C GLU A 495 17.79 12.57 20.06
N SER A 496 16.60 13.18 20.18
CA SER A 496 15.42 12.51 20.74
C SER A 496 15.02 11.30 19.90
N ASN A 497 14.96 11.44 18.56
CA ASN A 497 14.59 10.33 17.67
C ASN A 497 15.62 9.18 17.70
N LEU A 498 16.91 9.48 17.86
CA LEU A 498 17.96 8.48 18.02
C LEU A 498 17.80 7.72 19.35
N CYS A 499 17.65 8.45 20.46
CA CYS A 499 17.42 7.88 21.79
C CYS A 499 16.14 7.02 21.86
N TRP A 500 15.04 7.49 21.27
CA TRP A 500 13.79 6.74 21.18
C TRP A 500 13.95 5.44 20.39
N THR A 501 14.67 5.48 19.27
CA THR A 501 14.95 4.30 18.43
C THR A 501 15.84 3.31 19.18
N ALA A 502 16.87 3.78 19.88
CA ALA A 502 17.74 2.94 20.72
C ALA A 502 16.97 2.24 21.86
N ASN A 503 16.11 2.97 22.60
CA ASN A 503 15.18 2.39 23.58
C ASN A 503 14.28 1.31 22.94
N GLY A 504 13.76 1.57 21.73
CA GLY A 504 12.95 0.61 20.98
C GLY A 504 13.72 -0.68 20.65
N VAL A 505 14.98 -0.57 20.21
CA VAL A 505 15.84 -1.73 19.93
C VAL A 505 16.18 -2.49 21.21
N LEU A 506 16.51 -1.81 22.32
CA LEU A 506 16.75 -2.45 23.61
C LEU A 506 15.54 -3.29 24.06
N THR A 507 14.31 -2.75 24.00
CA THR A 507 13.10 -3.54 24.35
C THR A 507 12.88 -4.79 23.49
N LEU A 508 13.32 -4.79 22.22
CA LEU A 508 13.33 -6.00 21.39
C LEU A 508 14.47 -6.95 21.80
N MET A 509 15.67 -6.44 22.06
CA MET A 509 16.81 -7.27 22.51
C MET A 509 16.46 -8.01 23.81
N ASP A 510 15.86 -7.32 24.78
CA ASP A 510 15.35 -7.88 26.02
C ASP A 510 14.36 -9.04 25.78
N LEU A 511 13.43 -8.88 24.84
CA LEU A 511 12.47 -9.92 24.48
C LEU A 511 13.16 -11.12 23.82
N VAL A 512 14.10 -10.88 22.89
CA VAL A 512 14.83 -11.95 22.19
C VAL A 512 15.73 -12.73 23.16
N VAL A 513 16.43 -12.04 24.07
CA VAL A 513 17.24 -12.68 25.14
C VAL A 513 16.34 -13.55 26.02
N LYS A 514 15.24 -13.01 26.56
CA LYS A 514 14.26 -13.77 27.37
C LYS A 514 13.71 -15.00 26.62
N LEU A 515 13.39 -14.87 25.33
CA LEU A 515 12.90 -15.97 24.49
C LEU A 515 13.98 -17.02 24.17
N MET A 516 15.25 -16.63 24.10
CA MET A 516 16.37 -17.57 23.95
C MET A 516 16.60 -18.33 25.26
N GLU A 517 16.65 -17.65 26.40
CA GLU A 517 16.84 -18.24 27.73
C GLU A 517 15.70 -19.20 28.10
N ALA A 518 14.44 -18.78 27.93
CA ALA A 518 13.26 -19.58 28.28
C ALA A 518 13.04 -20.82 27.38
N ARG A 519 13.67 -20.88 26.19
CA ARG A 519 13.51 -21.97 25.21
C ARG A 519 14.88 -22.51 24.77
N PRO A 520 15.62 -23.27 25.61
CA PRO A 520 16.98 -23.71 25.28
C PRO A 520 17.07 -24.84 24.24
N ARG A 521 16.00 -25.61 24.00
CA ARG A 521 16.02 -26.80 23.13
C ARG A 521 14.99 -26.73 22.00
N ASN A 522 15.34 -27.30 20.84
CA ASN A 522 14.43 -27.45 19.71
C ASN A 522 13.35 -28.51 20.03
N ARG A 523 12.09 -28.23 19.71
CA ARG A 523 11.00 -29.22 19.81
C ARG A 523 10.01 -29.10 18.67
N LEU A 524 9.18 -30.13 18.49
CA LEU A 524 8.03 -30.08 17.61
C LEU A 524 6.88 -29.37 18.33
N TRP A 525 6.29 -28.40 17.67
CA TRP A 525 5.13 -27.65 18.14
C TRP A 525 3.91 -28.03 17.31
N ALA A 526 2.83 -28.41 17.99
CA ALA A 526 1.54 -28.72 17.38
C ALA A 526 0.69 -27.44 17.20
N PRO A 527 -0.20 -27.38 16.20
CA PRO A 527 -1.06 -26.23 15.97
C PRO A 527 -2.10 -26.07 17.08
N THR A 528 -2.13 -24.90 17.72
CA THR A 528 -2.96 -24.62 18.90
C THR A 528 -4.31 -23.98 18.56
N GLN A 529 -4.49 -23.44 17.36
CA GLN A 529 -5.62 -22.56 17.02
C GLN A 529 -6.47 -23.01 15.83
N LEU A 530 -6.51 -24.30 15.50
CA LEU A 530 -7.25 -24.84 14.33
C LEU A 530 -8.73 -24.39 14.24
N ARG A 531 -9.41 -24.18 15.38
CA ARG A 531 -10.79 -23.66 15.41
C ARG A 531 -10.95 -22.24 14.84
N LYS A 532 -9.89 -21.42 14.79
CA LYS A 532 -9.91 -20.07 14.20
C LYS A 532 -9.79 -20.06 12.67
N LEU A 533 -9.53 -21.21 12.02
CA LEU A 533 -9.27 -21.26 10.59
C LEU A 533 -10.47 -20.76 9.75
N ALA A 534 -11.70 -21.07 10.17
CA ALA A 534 -12.91 -20.52 9.56
C ALA A 534 -13.06 -19.00 9.79
N SER A 535 -12.77 -18.49 11.00
CA SER A 535 -12.90 -17.05 11.28
C SER A 535 -11.81 -16.21 10.62
N VAL A 536 -10.63 -16.77 10.33
CA VAL A 536 -9.60 -16.16 9.49
C VAL A 536 -10.01 -16.11 8.01
N LEU A 537 -10.71 -17.13 7.52
CA LEU A 537 -11.20 -17.18 6.13
C LEU A 537 -12.33 -16.17 5.87
N PHE A 538 -13.20 -15.92 6.86
CA PHE A 538 -14.34 -15.01 6.74
C PHE A 538 -14.15 -13.61 7.36
N ARG A 539 -13.09 -13.34 8.15
CA ARG A 539 -12.76 -11.96 8.58
C ARG A 539 -12.08 -11.20 7.44
N GLY A 540 -12.85 -10.35 6.77
CA GLY A 540 -12.35 -9.32 5.86
C GLY A 540 -11.60 -8.19 6.58
N GLN A 541 -10.49 -8.50 7.26
CA GLN A 541 -9.55 -7.52 7.83
C GLN A 541 -8.21 -7.49 7.07
N GLY A 542 -8.20 -7.91 5.81
CA GLY A 542 -7.21 -7.39 4.86
C GLY A 542 -7.52 -5.92 4.56
N PRO A 543 -6.53 -5.08 4.21
CA PRO A 543 -6.83 -3.77 3.62
C PRO A 543 -7.65 -4.00 2.36
N SER A 544 -8.92 -3.57 2.38
CA SER A 544 -9.77 -3.70 1.22
C SER A 544 -9.18 -2.86 0.08
N VAL A 545 -9.10 -3.43 -1.11
CA VAL A 545 -8.57 -2.73 -2.30
C VAL A 545 -9.45 -1.51 -2.66
N ILE A 546 -10.68 -1.50 -2.13
CA ILE A 546 -11.62 -0.39 -2.15
C ILE A 546 -11.95 -0.08 -0.68
N ARG A 547 -11.55 1.09 -0.16
CA ARG A 547 -12.05 1.58 1.12
C ARG A 547 -13.46 2.13 0.92
N ASP A 548 -14.32 2.03 1.95
CA ASP A 548 -15.71 2.51 1.89
C ASP A 548 -15.82 3.87 1.20
N VAL A 549 -16.55 3.90 0.09
CA VAL A 549 -16.81 5.13 -0.65
C VAL A 549 -17.71 5.99 0.22
N TYR A 550 -17.08 6.90 0.95
CA TYR A 550 -17.75 8.00 1.63
C TYR A 550 -18.72 8.63 0.65
N SER A 551 -20.02 8.45 0.90
CA SER A 551 -21.05 8.99 0.02
C SER A 551 -20.78 10.47 -0.22
N VAL A 552 -20.55 10.81 -1.49
CA VAL A 552 -20.40 12.19 -1.91
C VAL A 552 -21.80 12.78 -1.87
N PRO A 553 -22.07 13.80 -1.04
CA PRO A 553 -23.32 14.54 -1.14
C PRO A 553 -23.38 15.09 -2.56
N LYS A 554 -24.37 14.68 -3.35
CA LYS A 554 -24.57 15.28 -4.68
C LYS A 554 -24.96 16.74 -4.44
N PRO A 555 -24.28 17.73 -5.04
CA PRO A 555 -24.78 19.09 -5.01
C PRO A 555 -26.15 19.10 -5.70
N SER A 556 -27.17 19.57 -4.99
CA SER A 556 -28.43 19.99 -5.61
C SER A 556 -28.17 21.23 -6.44
N LYS A 557 -28.87 21.34 -7.58
CA LYS A 557 -28.94 22.59 -8.32
C LYS A 557 -29.92 23.53 -7.61
N GLU A 558 -29.48 24.77 -7.38
CA GLU A 558 -30.28 26.00 -7.13
C GLU A 558 -31.27 25.96 -5.92
N ASP A 559 -31.55 27.00 -5.13
CA ASP A 559 -30.85 28.20 -4.63
C ASP A 559 -31.71 28.78 -3.47
N GLU A 560 -31.33 29.70 -2.57
CA GLU A 560 -30.12 30.54 -2.36
C GLU A 560 -29.87 30.73 -0.83
N TYR A 561 -28.96 31.61 -0.44
CA TYR A 561 -28.92 32.40 0.82
C TYR A 561 -28.95 31.68 2.19
N LEU A 562 -28.53 30.41 2.25
CA LEU A 562 -28.47 29.56 3.45
C LEU A 562 -29.85 29.14 3.99
N GLN A 563 -30.09 27.83 4.10
CA GLN A 563 -31.11 27.27 5.01
C GLN A 563 -30.44 26.51 6.16
N THR A 564 -29.62 27.29 6.88
CA THR A 564 -29.52 27.36 8.34
C THR A 564 -29.90 26.11 9.14
N PHE A 565 -28.90 25.51 9.81
CA PHE A 565 -28.98 24.44 10.84
C PHE A 565 -29.06 22.97 10.41
N HIS A 566 -28.57 22.56 9.23
CA HIS A 566 -28.46 21.13 8.93
C HIS A 566 -27.39 20.41 9.79
N ARG A 567 -27.84 19.50 10.66
CA ARG A 567 -27.01 18.57 11.48
C ARG A 567 -27.63 17.18 11.33
N ASP A 568 -26.86 16.19 10.85
CA ASP A 568 -27.25 14.77 10.83
C ASP A 568 -26.48 14.00 11.91
N PRO A 569 -27.03 13.82 13.13
CA PRO A 569 -26.65 12.74 14.04
C PRO A 569 -27.41 11.47 13.67
N ASP A 570 -26.79 10.30 13.83
CA ASP A 570 -27.35 9.00 13.42
C ASP A 570 -28.81 8.79 13.86
N ALA A 571 -29.64 8.41 12.89
CA ALA A 571 -31.08 8.25 13.09
C ALA A 571 -31.41 7.25 14.21
N ARG A 572 -32.31 7.63 15.12
CA ARG A 572 -32.84 6.72 16.14
C ARG A 572 -33.52 5.51 15.50
N SER A 573 -33.55 4.40 16.24
CA SER A 573 -34.03 3.09 15.75
C SER A 573 -35.50 3.15 15.28
N PRO A 574 -35.82 2.57 14.09
CA PRO A 574 -37.14 2.73 13.48
C PRO A 574 -38.21 1.84 14.15
N GLN A 575 -39.28 2.48 14.63
CA GLN A 575 -40.48 1.80 15.14
C GLN A 575 -41.59 1.80 14.08
N GLY A 576 -41.56 0.82 13.16
CA GLY A 576 -42.66 0.64 12.20
C GLY A 576 -42.36 -0.35 11.06
N PHE A 577 -43.36 -1.15 10.67
CA PHE A 577 -43.21 -2.20 9.65
C PHE A 577 -42.95 -1.63 8.25
N GLY A 578 -43.69 -0.58 7.83
CA GLY A 578 -43.48 0.09 6.55
C GLY A 578 -42.14 0.84 6.45
N GLN A 579 -41.62 1.37 7.56
CA GLN A 579 -40.33 2.04 7.59
C GLN A 579 -39.16 1.05 7.48
N LYS A 580 -39.32 -0.21 7.95
CA LYS A 580 -38.36 -1.28 7.66
C LYS A 580 -38.27 -1.58 6.16
N LEU A 581 -39.38 -1.55 5.42
CA LEU A 581 -39.35 -1.73 3.96
C LEU A 581 -38.67 -0.54 3.25
N SER A 582 -38.98 0.70 3.64
CA SER A 582 -38.26 1.90 3.14
C SER A 582 -36.77 1.87 3.48
N HIS A 583 -36.38 1.35 4.63
CA HIS A 583 -34.99 1.16 5.03
C HIS A 583 -34.32 0.05 4.23
N VAL A 584 -34.97 -1.11 4.03
CA VAL A 584 -34.44 -2.20 3.20
C VAL A 584 -34.30 -1.77 1.74
N ILE A 585 -35.26 -1.01 1.19
CA ILE A 585 -35.16 -0.43 -0.16
C ILE A 585 -34.04 0.62 -0.22
N ARG A 586 -33.92 1.52 0.77
CA ARG A 586 -32.80 2.48 0.82
C ARG A 586 -31.44 1.82 1.03
N VAL A 587 -31.36 0.74 1.80
CA VAL A 587 -30.13 -0.05 2.00
C VAL A 587 -29.79 -0.81 0.72
N ALA A 588 -30.76 -1.46 0.05
CA ALA A 588 -30.56 -2.09 -1.24
C ALA A 588 -30.15 -1.08 -2.32
N TRP A 589 -30.77 0.10 -2.35
CA TRP A 589 -30.43 1.19 -3.27
C TRP A 589 -29.05 1.80 -2.97
N ARG A 590 -28.70 1.97 -1.70
CA ARG A 590 -27.37 2.42 -1.25
C ARG A 590 -26.30 1.37 -1.56
N TYR A 591 -26.62 0.08 -1.42
CA TYR A 591 -25.78 -1.06 -1.78
C TYR A 591 -25.56 -1.15 -3.30
N LEU A 592 -26.60 -0.97 -4.12
CA LEU A 592 -26.50 -0.90 -5.58
C LEU A 592 -25.72 0.33 -6.08
N ASN A 593 -25.65 1.40 -5.28
CA ASN A 593 -24.81 2.58 -5.57
C ASN A 593 -23.39 2.51 -4.94
N THR A 594 -22.98 1.36 -4.38
CA THR A 594 -21.55 1.16 -4.04
C THR A 594 -20.74 0.98 -5.31
N ASP A 595 -19.50 1.48 -5.33
CA ASP A 595 -18.61 1.29 -6.49
C ASP A 595 -18.33 -0.21 -6.75
N GLU A 596 -18.39 -1.05 -5.71
CA GLU A 596 -18.33 -2.52 -5.81
C GLU A 596 -19.49 -3.10 -6.62
N ALA A 597 -20.72 -2.63 -6.38
CA ALA A 597 -21.91 -3.09 -7.09
C ALA A 597 -21.95 -2.56 -8.53
N ILE A 598 -21.48 -1.33 -8.76
CA ILE A 598 -21.29 -0.78 -10.12
C ILE A 598 -20.29 -1.63 -10.90
N PHE A 599 -19.17 -2.00 -10.27
CA PHE A 599 -18.15 -2.89 -10.87
C PHE A 599 -18.70 -4.30 -11.14
N GLY A 600 -19.44 -4.88 -10.19
CA GLY A 600 -20.18 -6.14 -10.37
C GLY A 600 -21.14 -6.09 -11.56
N PHE A 601 -21.94 -5.03 -11.65
CA PHE A 601 -22.89 -4.82 -12.74
C PHE A 601 -22.19 -4.69 -14.11
N LYS A 602 -21.09 -3.93 -14.19
CA LYS A 602 -20.26 -3.84 -15.42
C LYS A 602 -19.74 -5.21 -15.86
N CYS A 603 -19.21 -6.02 -14.94
CA CYS A 603 -18.79 -7.40 -15.22
C CYS A 603 -19.94 -8.28 -15.73
N THR A 604 -21.12 -8.20 -15.11
CA THR A 604 -22.31 -8.94 -15.56
C THR A 604 -22.77 -8.50 -16.95
N VAL A 605 -22.86 -7.19 -17.21
CA VAL A 605 -23.31 -6.66 -18.51
C VAL A 605 -22.38 -7.07 -19.65
N VAL A 606 -21.05 -6.95 -19.47
CA VAL A 606 -20.11 -7.36 -20.53
C VAL A 606 -20.11 -8.88 -20.76
N THR A 607 -20.31 -9.67 -19.70
CA THR A 607 -20.42 -11.13 -19.79
C THR A 607 -21.65 -11.54 -20.59
N LEU A 608 -22.83 -11.02 -20.24
CA LEU A 608 -24.06 -11.30 -20.97
C LEU A 608 -23.99 -10.82 -22.44
N ALA A 609 -23.41 -9.64 -22.68
CA ALA A 609 -23.22 -9.11 -24.04
C ALA A 609 -22.39 -10.04 -24.94
N LEU A 610 -21.31 -10.63 -24.42
CA LEU A 610 -20.45 -11.57 -25.16
C LEU A 610 -20.96 -13.01 -25.15
N TRP A 611 -21.91 -13.36 -24.27
CA TRP A 611 -22.59 -14.65 -24.23
C TRP A 611 -23.71 -14.76 -25.28
N PHE A 612 -24.41 -13.66 -25.60
CA PHE A 612 -25.53 -13.68 -26.57
C PHE A 612 -25.21 -14.34 -27.93
N PRO A 613 -24.06 -14.09 -28.60
CA PRO A 613 -23.72 -14.73 -29.86
C PRO A 613 -23.65 -16.27 -29.79
N GLN A 614 -23.33 -16.83 -28.62
CA GLN A 614 -23.29 -18.30 -28.42
C GLN A 614 -24.68 -18.94 -28.41
N VAL A 615 -25.71 -18.20 -27.98
CA VAL A 615 -27.07 -18.73 -27.75
C VAL A 615 -28.09 -18.28 -28.81
N ILE A 616 -27.64 -17.62 -29.87
CA ILE A 616 -28.42 -17.29 -31.05
C ILE A 616 -28.06 -18.28 -32.17
N LYS A 617 -29.05 -19.01 -32.70
CA LYS A 617 -28.84 -20.10 -33.67
C LYS A 617 -28.02 -19.71 -34.91
N SER A 618 -28.15 -18.47 -35.40
CA SER A 618 -27.38 -17.99 -36.57
C SER A 618 -25.90 -17.72 -36.28
N SER A 619 -25.50 -17.54 -35.02
CA SER A 619 -24.12 -17.22 -34.62
C SER A 619 -23.48 -18.26 -33.70
N ALA A 620 -24.23 -19.24 -33.19
CA ALA A 620 -23.73 -20.29 -32.30
C ALA A 620 -22.58 -21.11 -32.92
N GLU A 621 -22.74 -21.54 -34.19
CA GLU A 621 -21.71 -22.31 -34.92
C GLU A 621 -20.41 -21.52 -35.07
N PHE A 622 -20.51 -20.24 -35.48
CA PHE A 622 -19.36 -19.32 -35.59
C PHE A 622 -18.67 -19.09 -34.24
N THR A 623 -19.45 -18.81 -33.20
CA THR A 623 -18.94 -18.52 -31.85
C THR A 623 -18.26 -19.74 -31.23
N TYR A 624 -18.76 -20.95 -31.51
CA TYR A 624 -18.08 -22.19 -31.13
C TYR A 624 -16.76 -22.40 -31.89
N ASN A 625 -16.78 -22.29 -33.22
CA ASN A 625 -15.61 -22.53 -34.07
C ASN A 625 -14.45 -21.55 -33.74
N GLU A 626 -14.75 -20.27 -33.56
CA GLU A 626 -13.77 -19.25 -33.16
C GLU A 626 -13.57 -19.17 -31.63
N ARG A 627 -14.14 -20.10 -30.85
CA ARG A 627 -13.95 -20.22 -29.38
C ARG A 627 -14.25 -18.93 -28.60
N GLY A 628 -15.37 -18.27 -28.93
CA GLY A 628 -15.80 -16.98 -28.41
C GLY A 628 -15.90 -16.86 -26.88
N LEU A 629 -16.07 -17.99 -26.17
CA LEU A 629 -15.91 -18.09 -24.71
C LEU A 629 -14.65 -17.36 -24.20
N TRP A 630 -13.53 -17.42 -24.93
CA TRP A 630 -12.30 -16.73 -24.54
C TRP A 630 -12.39 -15.20 -24.63
N ALA A 631 -13.16 -14.64 -25.56
CA ALA A 631 -13.39 -13.19 -25.59
C ALA A 631 -14.19 -12.74 -24.35
N MET A 632 -15.18 -13.54 -23.92
CA MET A 632 -15.97 -13.30 -22.71
C MET A 632 -15.10 -13.33 -21.45
N ILE A 633 -14.29 -14.39 -21.27
CA ILE A 633 -13.35 -14.52 -20.15
C ILE A 633 -12.34 -13.35 -20.15
N MET A 634 -11.78 -12.98 -21.32
CA MET A 634 -10.85 -11.87 -21.43
C MET A 634 -11.50 -10.50 -21.14
N ALA A 635 -12.78 -10.32 -21.46
CA ALA A 635 -13.52 -9.11 -21.08
C ALA A 635 -13.72 -9.01 -19.55
N GLN A 636 -14.06 -10.12 -18.88
CA GLN A 636 -14.19 -10.15 -17.42
C GLN A 636 -12.88 -9.86 -16.67
N PHE A 637 -11.74 -10.34 -17.21
CA PHE A 637 -10.41 -9.99 -16.72
C PHE A 637 -9.92 -8.61 -17.21
N GLY A 638 -10.57 -8.03 -18.21
CA GLY A 638 -10.27 -6.70 -18.73
C GLY A 638 -11.01 -5.58 -18.01
N VAL A 639 -12.21 -5.85 -17.48
CA VAL A 639 -12.99 -4.93 -16.63
C VAL A 639 -12.24 -4.66 -15.32
N GLU A 640 -11.67 -3.45 -15.21
CA GLU A 640 -11.10 -2.88 -13.99
C GLU A 640 -12.10 -1.94 -13.31
N MET A 641 -11.86 -1.54 -12.06
CA MET A 641 -12.70 -0.55 -11.36
C MET A 641 -12.54 0.86 -11.97
N TYR A 642 -11.33 1.21 -12.38
CA TYR A 642 -10.98 2.56 -12.85
C TYR A 642 -10.55 2.55 -14.32
N MET A 643 -10.95 3.60 -15.06
CA MET A 643 -10.62 3.76 -16.48
C MET A 643 -9.10 3.86 -16.75
N SER A 644 -8.31 4.45 -15.84
CA SER A 644 -6.85 4.52 -15.98
C SER A 644 -6.19 3.15 -15.92
N ASP A 645 -6.64 2.30 -15.00
CA ASP A 645 -6.13 0.95 -14.82
C ASP A 645 -6.61 0.03 -15.96
N HIS A 646 -7.82 0.25 -16.48
CA HIS A 646 -8.31 -0.40 -17.70
C HIS A 646 -7.40 -0.11 -18.90
N ILE A 647 -7.07 1.16 -19.17
CA ILE A 647 -6.23 1.56 -20.31
C ILE A 647 -4.78 1.05 -20.15
N GLY A 648 -4.18 1.21 -18.96
CA GLY A 648 -2.85 0.67 -18.67
C GLY A 648 -2.82 -0.86 -18.79
N GLY A 649 -3.85 -1.52 -18.28
CA GLY A 649 -4.11 -2.94 -18.46
C GLY A 649 -4.19 -3.33 -19.92
N PHE A 650 -5.00 -2.66 -20.74
CA PHE A 650 -5.17 -2.95 -22.17
C PHE A 650 -3.82 -3.01 -22.91
N VAL A 651 -2.94 -2.02 -22.72
CA VAL A 651 -1.61 -1.97 -23.34
C VAL A 651 -0.77 -3.16 -22.89
N VAL A 652 -0.66 -3.38 -21.58
CA VAL A 652 0.16 -4.45 -20.99
C VAL A 652 -0.33 -5.84 -21.38
N ARG A 653 -1.65 -6.07 -21.34
CA ARG A 653 -2.27 -7.34 -21.67
C ARG A 653 -2.16 -7.65 -23.16
N THR A 654 -2.41 -6.67 -24.04
CA THR A 654 -2.27 -6.84 -25.49
C THR A 654 -0.82 -7.12 -25.88
N ALA A 655 0.15 -6.36 -25.33
CA ALA A 655 1.57 -6.60 -25.56
C ALA A 655 2.01 -8.00 -25.06
N GLY A 656 1.53 -8.42 -23.88
CA GLY A 656 1.79 -9.76 -23.33
C GLY A 656 1.19 -10.90 -24.17
N THR A 657 -0.01 -10.71 -24.74
CA THR A 657 -0.61 -11.67 -25.67
C THR A 657 0.15 -11.74 -27.00
N VAL A 658 0.57 -10.60 -27.58
CA VAL A 658 1.36 -10.61 -28.82
C VAL A 658 2.72 -11.28 -28.59
N ALA A 659 3.45 -10.88 -27.54
CA ALA A 659 4.74 -11.47 -27.19
C ALA A 659 4.63 -12.97 -26.87
N GLY A 660 3.68 -13.36 -26.01
CA GLY A 660 3.47 -14.75 -25.66
C GLY A 660 2.94 -15.61 -26.82
N GLY A 661 2.22 -15.00 -27.76
CA GLY A 661 1.77 -15.65 -28.99
C GLY A 661 2.92 -15.92 -29.96
N LEU A 662 3.78 -14.93 -30.19
CA LEU A 662 4.99 -15.08 -31.01
C LEU A 662 5.95 -16.13 -30.41
N ILE A 663 6.22 -16.06 -29.10
CA ILE A 663 7.07 -17.03 -28.41
C ILE A 663 6.44 -18.43 -28.43
N GLY A 664 5.15 -18.56 -28.14
CA GLY A 664 4.44 -19.85 -28.16
C GLY A 664 4.38 -20.48 -29.56
N THR A 665 4.23 -19.67 -30.61
CA THR A 665 4.26 -20.12 -32.01
C THR A 665 5.65 -20.61 -32.40
N THR A 666 6.68 -19.84 -32.06
CA THR A 666 8.09 -20.21 -32.28
C THR A 666 8.42 -21.51 -31.54
N LEU A 667 7.98 -21.64 -30.28
CA LEU A 667 8.19 -22.81 -29.43
C LEU A 667 7.50 -24.06 -29.98
N TRP A 668 6.29 -23.92 -30.54
CA TRP A 668 5.63 -25.02 -31.26
C TRP A 668 6.47 -25.49 -32.46
N TYR A 669 6.87 -24.58 -33.36
CA TYR A 669 7.63 -24.97 -34.54
C TYR A 669 9.04 -25.53 -34.22
N ILE A 670 9.67 -25.10 -33.11
CA ILE A 670 10.93 -25.71 -32.61
C ILE A 670 10.70 -27.16 -32.15
N GLY A 671 9.60 -27.44 -31.44
CA GLY A 671 9.32 -28.78 -30.93
C GLY A 671 8.63 -29.73 -31.93
N ALA A 672 7.98 -29.20 -32.97
CA ALA A 672 7.13 -29.96 -33.89
C ALA A 672 7.57 -29.94 -35.36
N GLY A 673 8.35 -28.94 -35.78
CA GLY A 673 8.62 -28.70 -37.20
C GLY A 673 7.30 -28.52 -37.97
N SER A 674 7.17 -29.21 -39.11
CA SER A 674 5.94 -29.29 -39.90
C SER A 674 5.02 -30.48 -39.52
N GLY A 675 5.36 -31.24 -38.49
CA GLY A 675 4.66 -32.48 -38.10
C GLY A 675 3.75 -32.33 -36.87
N PRO A 676 3.18 -33.44 -36.37
CA PRO A 676 2.26 -33.42 -35.22
C PRO A 676 2.92 -33.09 -33.87
N GLY A 677 4.26 -33.11 -33.79
CA GLY A 677 5.02 -32.79 -32.58
C GLY A 677 5.99 -33.90 -32.14
N ASN A 678 7.24 -33.57 -31.80
CA ASN A 678 8.12 -34.48 -31.07
C ASN A 678 7.98 -34.20 -29.55
N PRO A 679 7.50 -35.16 -28.73
CA PRO A 679 7.29 -34.92 -27.30
C PRO A 679 8.59 -34.55 -26.57
N TYR A 680 9.72 -35.20 -26.88
CA TYR A 680 11.00 -34.93 -26.23
C TYR A 680 11.56 -33.55 -26.62
N GLY A 681 11.46 -33.20 -27.91
CA GLY A 681 11.88 -31.89 -28.42
C GLY A 681 11.05 -30.76 -27.80
N LEU A 682 9.73 -30.93 -27.75
CA LEU A 682 8.82 -29.95 -27.16
C LEU A 682 9.00 -29.83 -25.64
N ALA A 683 9.23 -30.93 -24.91
CA ALA A 683 9.52 -30.93 -23.47
C ALA A 683 10.82 -30.17 -23.15
N GLY A 684 11.88 -30.39 -23.93
CA GLY A 684 13.16 -29.70 -23.77
C GLY A 684 13.05 -28.21 -24.07
N ALA A 685 12.48 -27.85 -25.22
CA ALA A 685 12.29 -26.46 -25.62
C ALA A 685 11.39 -25.68 -24.64
N PHE A 686 10.31 -26.30 -24.15
CA PHE A 686 9.42 -25.69 -23.16
C PHE A 686 10.13 -25.48 -21.81
N GLY A 687 10.93 -26.47 -21.35
CA GLY A 687 11.72 -26.34 -20.13
C GLY A 687 12.65 -25.13 -20.14
N VAL A 688 13.36 -24.90 -21.25
CA VAL A 688 14.23 -23.73 -21.45
C VAL A 688 13.42 -22.43 -21.54
N CYS A 689 12.29 -22.42 -22.27
CA CYS A 689 11.43 -21.25 -22.39
C CYS A 689 10.79 -20.83 -21.05
N VAL A 690 10.49 -21.79 -20.16
CA VAL A 690 9.87 -21.54 -18.85
C VAL A 690 10.86 -20.95 -17.83
N THR A 691 12.17 -21.15 -18.00
CA THR A 691 13.21 -20.60 -17.12
C THR A 691 13.09 -19.07 -16.93
N PRO A 692 13.13 -18.21 -17.97
CA PRO A 692 12.93 -16.76 -17.77
C PRO A 692 11.52 -16.40 -17.30
N LEU A 693 10.49 -17.12 -17.77
CA LEU A 693 9.09 -16.83 -17.42
C LEU A 693 8.79 -17.01 -15.93
N VAL A 694 9.28 -18.10 -15.32
CA VAL A 694 9.14 -18.34 -13.87
C VAL A 694 9.95 -17.33 -13.07
N PHE A 695 11.15 -16.95 -13.54
CA PHE A 695 11.98 -15.94 -12.88
C PHE A 695 11.27 -14.58 -12.85
N PHE A 696 10.73 -14.14 -13.98
CA PHE A 696 9.94 -12.90 -14.04
C PHE A 696 8.66 -12.99 -13.18
N ARG A 697 7.95 -14.13 -13.19
CA ARG A 697 6.72 -14.32 -12.42
C ARG A 697 6.94 -14.24 -10.90
N LEU A 698 8.11 -14.66 -10.44
CA LEU A 698 8.47 -14.66 -9.02
C LEU A 698 9.04 -13.32 -8.53
N PHE A 699 9.87 -12.65 -9.35
CA PHE A 699 10.67 -11.51 -8.87
C PHE A 699 10.29 -10.14 -9.48
N TRP A 700 9.53 -10.11 -10.59
CA TRP A 700 9.09 -8.85 -11.20
C TRP A 700 7.73 -8.40 -10.62
N TYR A 701 7.72 -8.01 -9.35
CA TYR A 701 6.50 -7.64 -8.61
C TYR A 701 5.62 -6.59 -9.34
N GLU A 702 6.24 -5.60 -10.00
CA GLU A 702 5.51 -4.53 -10.70
C GLU A 702 4.70 -5.01 -11.92
N GLN A 703 5.07 -6.13 -12.55
CA GLN A 703 4.52 -6.59 -13.82
C GLN A 703 4.08 -8.07 -13.77
N ILE A 704 3.59 -8.51 -12.60
CA ILE A 704 3.06 -9.87 -12.40
C ILE A 704 1.96 -10.19 -13.42
N ALA A 705 1.00 -9.29 -13.63
CA ALA A 705 -0.12 -9.50 -14.56
C ALA A 705 0.35 -9.67 -16.02
N ALA A 706 1.31 -8.86 -16.47
CA ALA A 706 1.94 -8.96 -17.78
C ALA A 706 2.59 -10.35 -17.98
N THR A 707 3.35 -10.78 -16.97
CA THR A 707 4.07 -12.06 -17.00
C THR A 707 3.11 -13.24 -17.00
N ILE A 708 2.06 -13.22 -16.16
CA ILE A 708 1.01 -14.25 -16.16
C ILE A 708 0.39 -14.37 -17.55
N ILE A 709 -0.06 -13.28 -18.14
CA ILE A 709 -0.75 -13.32 -19.45
C ILE A 709 0.19 -13.78 -20.57
N THR A 710 1.46 -13.39 -20.53
CA THR A 710 2.48 -13.87 -21.48
C THR A 710 2.66 -15.39 -21.35
N SER A 711 2.88 -15.91 -20.14
CA SER A 711 3.05 -17.35 -19.89
C SER A 711 1.82 -18.18 -20.22
N VAL A 712 0.63 -17.72 -19.80
CA VAL A 712 -0.67 -18.33 -20.14
C VAL A 712 -0.90 -18.28 -21.66
N THR A 713 -0.37 -17.26 -22.35
CA THR A 713 -0.44 -17.22 -23.81
C THR A 713 0.41 -18.32 -24.45
N ILE A 714 1.67 -18.45 -24.03
CA ILE A 714 2.61 -19.50 -24.49
C ILE A 714 2.05 -20.90 -24.21
N ILE A 715 1.57 -21.17 -22.99
CA ILE A 715 1.04 -22.48 -22.59
C ILE A 715 -0.15 -22.91 -23.42
N MET A 716 -1.16 -22.04 -23.59
CA MET A 716 -2.34 -22.37 -24.39
C MET A 716 -2.02 -22.49 -25.88
N MET A 717 -1.02 -21.76 -26.38
CA MET A 717 -0.58 -21.85 -27.78
C MET A 717 -0.02 -23.23 -28.11
N VAL A 718 0.93 -23.70 -27.29
CA VAL A 718 1.54 -25.03 -27.42
C VAL A 718 0.53 -26.13 -27.05
N GLY A 719 -0.21 -25.94 -25.96
CA GLY A 719 -1.17 -26.91 -25.43
C GLY A 719 -2.34 -27.19 -26.38
N PHE A 720 -2.93 -26.16 -27.02
CA PHE A 720 -3.96 -26.40 -28.03
C PHE A 720 -3.41 -26.98 -29.32
N SER A 721 -2.19 -26.61 -29.74
CA SER A 721 -1.56 -27.23 -30.91
C SER A 721 -1.34 -28.72 -30.68
N TRP A 722 -0.91 -29.14 -29.48
CA TRP A 722 -0.77 -30.55 -29.09
C TRP A 722 -2.12 -31.28 -28.96
N VAL A 723 -3.11 -30.67 -28.29
CA VAL A 723 -4.46 -31.23 -28.13
C VAL A 723 -5.15 -31.45 -29.47
N ASN A 724 -5.13 -30.45 -30.36
CA ASN A 724 -5.85 -30.52 -31.63
C ASN A 724 -5.21 -31.53 -32.62
N THR A 725 -3.93 -31.88 -32.46
CA THR A 725 -3.25 -32.89 -33.29
C THR A 725 -3.36 -34.31 -32.76
N HIS A 726 -3.53 -34.50 -31.45
CA HIS A 726 -3.54 -35.83 -30.80
C HIS A 726 -4.91 -36.28 -30.28
N LEU A 727 -5.87 -35.37 -30.10
CA LEU A 727 -7.25 -35.68 -29.75
C LEU A 727 -8.17 -35.33 -30.93
N THR A 728 -9.19 -36.16 -31.17
CA THR A 728 -10.20 -35.92 -32.21
C THR A 728 -10.90 -34.58 -31.98
N SER A 729 -10.70 -33.63 -32.90
CA SER A 729 -11.25 -32.28 -32.82
C SER A 729 -11.98 -31.91 -34.11
N LEU A 730 -13.10 -31.19 -33.99
CA LEU A 730 -13.98 -30.82 -35.11
C LEU A 730 -13.30 -29.92 -36.16
N ASN A 731 -12.24 -29.19 -35.76
CA ASN A 731 -11.41 -28.37 -36.63
C ASN A 731 -9.95 -28.48 -36.16
N VAL A 732 -9.10 -29.13 -36.94
CA VAL A 732 -7.66 -29.30 -36.63
C VAL A 732 -6.91 -28.03 -36.99
N VAL A 733 -6.71 -27.16 -35.99
CA VAL A 733 -5.98 -25.90 -36.10
C VAL A 733 -4.76 -25.94 -35.18
N TYR A 734 -3.56 -25.59 -35.66
CA TYR A 734 -2.33 -25.58 -34.87
C TYR A 734 -1.39 -24.47 -35.33
N GLY A 735 -0.36 -24.14 -34.53
CA GLY A 735 0.62 -23.12 -34.90
C GLY A 735 -0.03 -21.75 -35.18
N TYR A 736 0.52 -21.00 -36.14
CA TYR A 736 0.20 -19.59 -36.39
C TYR A 736 -1.30 -19.24 -36.44
N GLU A 737 -2.17 -20.14 -36.90
CA GLU A 737 -3.61 -19.91 -36.91
C GLU A 737 -4.22 -19.71 -35.52
N ILE A 738 -3.74 -20.43 -34.49
CA ILE A 738 -4.20 -20.23 -33.11
C ILE A 738 -3.79 -18.83 -32.61
N PHE A 739 -2.62 -18.35 -33.02
CA PHE A 739 -2.07 -17.08 -32.55
C PHE A 739 -2.92 -15.87 -33.00
N TRP A 740 -3.23 -15.76 -34.29
CA TRP A 740 -3.99 -14.59 -34.77
C TRP A 740 -5.44 -14.63 -34.27
N ARG A 741 -6.11 -15.80 -34.32
CA ARG A 741 -7.50 -15.98 -33.82
C ARG A 741 -7.60 -15.54 -32.36
N ARG A 742 -6.66 -15.98 -31.53
CA ARG A 742 -6.64 -15.61 -30.11
C ARG A 742 -6.32 -14.14 -29.87
N THR A 743 -5.40 -13.56 -30.63
CA THR A 743 -5.09 -12.12 -30.53
C THR A 743 -6.33 -11.29 -30.86
N LEU A 744 -7.12 -11.71 -31.84
CA LEU A 744 -8.40 -11.08 -32.18
C LEU A 744 -9.43 -11.22 -31.04
N LEU A 745 -9.63 -12.41 -30.46
CA LEU A 745 -10.56 -12.61 -29.33
C LEU A 745 -10.20 -11.74 -28.11
N VAL A 746 -8.91 -11.55 -27.85
CA VAL A 746 -8.41 -10.67 -26.79
C VAL A 746 -8.77 -9.21 -27.07
N LEU A 747 -8.57 -8.74 -28.31
CA LEU A 747 -8.96 -7.38 -28.73
C LEU A 747 -10.49 -7.17 -28.68
N VAL A 748 -11.28 -8.17 -29.08
CA VAL A 748 -12.76 -8.13 -29.00
C VAL A 748 -13.22 -8.05 -27.53
N GLY A 749 -12.67 -8.88 -26.65
CA GLY A 749 -12.97 -8.83 -25.22
C GLY A 749 -12.62 -7.47 -24.60
N PHE A 750 -11.48 -6.88 -24.99
CA PHE A 750 -11.12 -5.54 -24.55
C PHE A 750 -12.04 -4.46 -25.09
N ALA A 751 -12.39 -4.48 -26.38
CA ALA A 751 -13.32 -3.52 -26.98
C ALA A 751 -14.68 -3.54 -26.26
N ALA A 752 -15.24 -4.72 -25.99
CA ALA A 752 -16.47 -4.87 -25.22
C ALA A 752 -16.33 -4.32 -23.78
N SER A 753 -15.23 -4.64 -23.09
CA SER A 753 -14.99 -4.11 -21.73
C SER A 753 -14.82 -2.59 -21.71
N PHE A 754 -14.22 -1.99 -22.74
CA PHE A 754 -14.01 -0.56 -22.88
C PHE A 754 -15.33 0.18 -23.11
N ILE A 755 -16.23 -0.36 -23.94
CA ILE A 755 -17.59 0.16 -24.14
C ILE A 755 -18.35 0.21 -22.80
N VAL A 756 -18.32 -0.87 -22.03
CA VAL A 756 -19.00 -0.94 -20.72
C VAL A 756 -18.34 -0.02 -19.67
N MET A 757 -17.02 0.21 -19.76
CA MET A 757 -16.31 1.12 -18.84
C MET A 757 -16.78 2.58 -18.91
N PHE A 758 -17.33 3.03 -20.03
CA PHE A 758 -17.90 4.38 -20.15
C PHE A 758 -19.17 4.61 -19.32
N PHE A 759 -19.86 3.55 -18.87
CA PHE A 759 -21.19 3.64 -18.27
C PHE A 759 -21.29 2.91 -16.91
N PRO A 760 -21.39 3.62 -15.77
CA PRO A 760 -21.00 5.01 -15.54
C PRO A 760 -19.47 5.17 -15.43
N PRO A 761 -18.89 6.33 -15.80
CA PRO A 761 -17.44 6.52 -15.80
C PRO A 761 -16.89 6.74 -14.38
N GLN A 762 -16.05 5.81 -13.92
CA GLN A 762 -15.29 5.92 -12.66
C GLN A 762 -13.86 6.38 -12.99
N SER A 763 -13.59 7.68 -12.78
CA SER A 763 -12.28 8.29 -13.02
C SER A 763 -11.38 8.18 -11.79
N ALA A 764 -10.18 7.62 -11.94
CA ALA A 764 -9.19 7.48 -10.88
C ALA A 764 -8.73 8.84 -10.32
N ARG A 765 -8.81 9.92 -11.11
CA ARG A 765 -8.52 11.28 -10.65
C ARG A 765 -9.47 11.74 -9.54
N LYS A 766 -10.75 11.35 -9.64
CA LYS A 766 -11.74 11.62 -8.58
C LYS A 766 -11.42 10.79 -7.34
N ALA A 767 -11.06 9.51 -7.52
CA ALA A 767 -10.62 8.65 -6.42
C ALA A 767 -9.44 9.27 -5.68
N VAL A 768 -8.34 9.60 -6.35
CA VAL A 768 -7.16 10.24 -5.72
C VAL A 768 -7.50 11.55 -4.99
N ARG A 769 -8.44 12.36 -5.48
CA ARG A 769 -8.91 13.56 -4.75
C ARG A 769 -9.63 13.20 -3.45
N LEU A 770 -10.53 12.21 -3.48
CA LEU A 770 -11.25 11.70 -2.31
C LEU A 770 -10.32 10.98 -1.33
N ASP A 771 -9.34 10.23 -1.84
CA ASP A 771 -8.35 9.51 -1.05
C ASP A 771 -7.44 10.49 -0.28
N ASN A 772 -7.01 11.59 -0.92
CA ASN A 772 -6.29 12.67 -0.25
C ASN A 772 -7.14 13.34 0.84
N ALA A 773 -8.42 13.62 0.57
CA ALA A 773 -9.35 14.15 1.59
C ALA A 773 -9.48 13.20 2.80
N ALA A 774 -9.60 11.89 2.54
CA ALA A 774 -9.66 10.87 3.59
C ALA A 774 -8.36 10.76 4.39
N SER A 775 -7.19 10.81 3.73
CA SER A 775 -5.88 10.87 4.42
C SER A 775 -5.77 12.10 5.33
N ILE A 776 -6.19 13.29 4.86
CA ILE A 776 -6.16 14.54 5.63
C ILE A 776 -7.12 14.45 6.84
N SER A 777 -8.29 13.80 6.70
CA SER A 777 -9.19 13.52 7.83
C SER A 777 -8.61 12.52 8.84
N GLU A 778 -7.88 11.49 8.40
CA GLU A 778 -7.18 10.58 9.31
C GLU A 778 -6.01 11.27 10.03
N ILE A 779 -5.28 12.16 9.35
CA ILE A 779 -4.26 13.04 9.96
C ILE A 779 -4.89 13.91 11.06
N SER A 780 -6.03 14.55 10.78
CA SER A 780 -6.81 15.32 11.74
C SER A 780 -7.18 14.50 12.98
N GLN A 781 -7.69 13.27 12.79
CA GLN A 781 -8.04 12.36 13.88
C GLN A 781 -6.81 11.91 14.70
N ILE A 782 -5.67 11.65 14.05
CA ILE A 782 -4.41 11.30 14.73
C ILE A 782 -3.92 12.48 15.58
N TYR A 783 -3.94 13.70 15.03
CA TYR A 783 -3.63 14.92 15.77
C TYR A 783 -4.58 15.11 16.97
N GLY A 784 -5.89 14.92 16.77
CA GLY A 784 -6.89 15.00 17.83
C GLY A 784 -6.66 14.01 18.97
N ILE A 785 -6.29 12.76 18.67
CA ILE A 785 -5.90 11.76 19.68
C ILE A 785 -4.69 12.23 20.48
N LEU A 786 -3.65 12.75 19.81
CA LEU A 786 -2.45 13.25 20.49
C LEU A 786 -2.78 14.45 21.38
N VAL A 787 -3.44 15.49 20.85
CA VAL A 787 -3.79 16.71 21.60
C VAL A 787 -4.73 16.40 22.76
N SER A 788 -5.73 15.51 22.57
CA SER A 788 -6.55 15.03 23.68
C SER A 788 -5.71 14.37 24.77
N SER A 789 -4.74 13.53 24.39
CA SER A 789 -3.85 12.83 25.33
C SER A 789 -2.83 13.76 26.01
N TRP A 790 -2.52 14.90 25.39
CA TRP A 790 -1.78 16.00 26.03
C TRP A 790 -2.61 16.72 27.08
N LEU A 791 -3.93 16.89 26.86
CA LEU A 791 -4.83 17.64 27.72
C LEU A 791 -5.30 16.84 28.96
N THR A 792 -5.61 15.54 28.82
CA THR A 792 -6.18 14.72 29.91
C THR A 792 -5.22 14.42 31.08
N VAL A 793 -3.95 14.81 30.97
CA VAL A 793 -2.91 14.60 32.01
C VAL A 793 -3.26 15.25 33.35
N GLU A 794 -4.09 16.30 33.37
CA GLU A 794 -4.47 16.95 34.63
C GLU A 794 -5.45 16.12 35.48
N GLU A 795 -6.35 15.33 34.87
CA GLU A 795 -7.33 14.50 35.57
C GLU A 795 -6.67 13.26 36.19
N ASP A 796 -5.93 12.49 35.40
CA ASP A 796 -5.17 11.30 35.85
C ASP A 796 -4.18 11.63 36.99
N SER A 797 -3.71 12.88 37.08
CA SER A 797 -2.77 13.32 38.13
C SER A 797 -3.42 13.64 39.48
N LYS A 798 -4.74 13.72 39.56
CA LYS A 798 -5.50 14.04 40.80
C LYS A 798 -6.13 12.82 41.46
N GLU A 799 -6.31 11.71 40.73
CA GLU A 799 -7.04 10.53 41.23
C GLU A 799 -6.24 9.59 42.15
N LYS A 800 -4.96 9.87 42.44
CA LYS A 800 -4.17 9.07 43.39
C LYS A 800 -4.05 9.74 44.78
N PRO A 801 -4.84 9.31 45.79
CA PRO A 801 -4.41 9.46 47.17
C PRO A 801 -3.17 8.58 47.41
N SER A 802 -2.27 9.04 48.28
CA SER A 802 -1.04 8.34 48.63
C SER A 802 -1.33 7.04 49.40
N SER A 803 -0.96 5.91 48.82
CA SER A 803 -0.82 4.63 49.52
C SER A 803 0.57 4.06 49.25
N ASP A 804 1.45 4.14 50.24
CA ASP A 804 2.81 3.61 50.15
C ASP A 804 2.80 2.08 50.10
N THR A 805 3.28 1.50 49.01
CA THR A 805 3.82 0.13 48.97
C THR A 805 4.80 0.00 47.82
N ASP A 806 5.90 -0.71 48.05
CA ASP A 806 7.09 -0.69 47.18
C ASP A 806 6.94 -1.36 45.80
N SER A 807 7.56 -0.70 44.82
CA SER A 807 8.39 -1.34 43.76
C SER A 807 7.81 -2.48 42.92
N GLU A 808 6.76 -2.21 42.14
CA GLU A 808 6.70 -2.68 40.75
C GLU A 808 6.41 -1.52 39.79
N MET A 809 7.08 -1.49 38.64
CA MET A 809 6.96 -0.42 37.64
C MET A 809 5.69 -0.59 36.79
N VAL A 810 4.53 -0.44 37.42
CA VAL A 810 3.21 -0.57 36.78
C VAL A 810 3.10 0.46 35.63
N PRO A 811 2.79 0.05 34.39
CA PRO A 811 2.58 0.98 33.28
C PRO A 811 1.48 1.97 33.62
N TYR A 812 1.79 3.27 33.53
CA TYR A 812 0.86 4.33 33.87
C TYR A 812 -0.41 4.29 33.01
N THR A 813 -1.53 4.74 33.58
CA THR A 813 -2.85 4.80 32.93
C THR A 813 -2.85 5.60 31.62
N TYR A 814 -1.86 6.50 31.42
CA TYR A 814 -1.72 7.33 30.23
C TYR A 814 -1.44 6.53 28.94
N ASP A 815 -0.99 5.27 28.98
CA ASP A 815 -0.61 4.53 27.76
C ASP A 815 -1.80 4.04 26.90
N ARG A 816 -3.04 4.34 27.30
CA ARG A 816 -4.27 3.95 26.58
C ARG A 816 -4.37 4.48 25.15
N TRP A 817 -3.74 5.63 24.83
CA TRP A 817 -3.77 6.18 23.46
C TRP A 817 -2.82 5.44 22.50
N THR A 818 -1.73 4.87 23.03
CA THR A 818 -0.61 4.31 22.26
C THR A 818 -1.04 3.20 21.27
N PRO A 819 -1.93 2.25 21.61
CA PRO A 819 -2.44 1.26 20.64
C PRO A 819 -3.32 1.86 19.54
N ALA A 820 -4.19 2.81 19.88
CA ALA A 820 -5.10 3.46 18.93
C ALA A 820 -4.34 4.31 17.92
N PHE A 821 -3.41 5.13 18.42
CA PHE A 821 -2.49 5.94 17.63
C PHE A 821 -1.66 5.09 16.66
N ARG A 822 -1.01 4.02 17.15
CA ARG A 822 -0.19 3.12 16.32
C ARG A 822 -1.01 2.47 15.20
N THR A 823 -2.23 2.04 15.51
CA THR A 823 -3.13 1.40 14.52
C THR A 823 -3.53 2.39 13.42
N LYS A 824 -3.92 3.62 13.78
CA LYS A 824 -4.23 4.68 12.80
C LYS A 824 -3.01 5.12 11.99
N CYS A 825 -1.85 5.27 12.60
CA CYS A 825 -0.61 5.63 11.89
C CYS A 825 -0.21 4.57 10.85
N MET A 826 -0.27 3.28 11.20
CA MET A 826 0.00 2.19 10.27
C MET A 826 -1.03 2.14 9.13
N ALA A 827 -2.31 2.36 9.43
CA ALA A 827 -3.36 2.45 8.41
C ALA A 827 -3.14 3.64 7.45
N LEU A 828 -2.86 4.84 7.97
CA LEU A 828 -2.57 6.02 7.17
C LEU A 828 -1.32 5.83 6.29
N TRP A 829 -0.24 5.27 6.83
CA TRP A 829 0.98 5.00 6.05
C TRP A 829 0.71 4.00 4.91
N THR A 830 -0.10 2.97 5.18
CA THR A 830 -0.57 2.03 4.15
C THR A 830 -1.32 2.74 3.02
N ILE A 831 -2.21 3.68 3.37
CA ILE A 831 -2.99 4.46 2.41
C ILE A 831 -2.09 5.37 1.57
N LEU A 832 -1.18 6.12 2.19
CA LEU A 832 -0.24 7.02 1.50
C LEU A 832 0.68 6.26 0.52
N TYR A 833 1.16 5.08 0.91
CA TYR A 833 1.93 4.20 0.02
C TYR A 833 1.09 3.69 -1.16
N GLY A 834 -0.16 3.29 -0.92
CA GLY A 834 -1.11 2.90 -1.96
C GLY A 834 -1.40 4.03 -2.97
N GLN A 835 -1.69 5.24 -2.49
CA GLN A 835 -1.96 6.42 -3.31
C GLN A 835 -0.83 6.73 -4.29
N LYS A 836 0.43 6.67 -3.82
CA LYS A 836 1.64 6.87 -4.64
C LYS A 836 1.74 5.85 -5.80
N ARG A 837 1.30 4.61 -5.57
CA ARG A 837 1.18 3.58 -6.63
C ARG A 837 0.06 3.89 -7.61
N HIS A 838 -1.13 4.29 -7.16
CA HIS A 838 -2.25 4.65 -8.04
C HIS A 838 -1.94 5.88 -8.91
N LEU A 839 -1.28 6.89 -8.35
CA LEU A 839 -0.86 8.10 -9.06
C LEU A 839 -0.01 7.80 -10.32
N ARG A 840 0.84 6.75 -10.27
CA ARG A 840 1.64 6.32 -11.41
C ARG A 840 0.79 5.82 -12.58
N ASN A 841 -0.34 5.16 -12.30
CA ASN A 841 -1.24 4.62 -13.32
C ASN A 841 -2.13 5.70 -13.96
N ILE A 842 -2.46 6.77 -13.21
CA ILE A 842 -3.32 7.88 -13.71
C ILE A 842 -2.70 8.61 -14.91
N LYS A 843 -1.38 8.55 -15.08
CA LYS A 843 -0.67 9.11 -16.25
C LYS A 843 -1.15 8.51 -17.59
N TRP A 844 -1.80 7.35 -17.60
CA TRP A 844 -2.41 6.73 -18.78
C TRP A 844 -3.80 7.28 -19.14
N GLU A 845 -4.52 7.92 -18.20
CA GLU A 845 -5.80 8.57 -18.49
C GLU A 845 -5.53 9.87 -19.26
N ARG A 846 -5.57 9.83 -20.60
CA ARG A 846 -5.42 11.05 -21.44
C ARG A 846 -6.51 12.05 -21.09
N SER A 847 -6.13 13.31 -20.89
CA SER A 847 -7.09 14.31 -20.40
C SER A 847 -7.96 14.90 -21.52
N ILE A 848 -9.17 14.37 -21.65
CA ILE A 848 -10.22 14.89 -22.56
C ILE A 848 -10.68 16.31 -22.16
N ARG A 849 -10.46 16.73 -20.90
CA ARG A 849 -10.92 18.02 -20.34
C ARG A 849 -9.80 19.03 -19.97
N GLY A 850 -8.55 18.82 -20.42
CA GLY A 850 -7.40 19.73 -20.12
C GLY A 850 -6.39 19.18 -19.10
N LYS A 851 -5.16 19.72 -19.04
CA LYS A 851 -4.03 19.14 -18.24
C LYS A 851 -4.45 18.90 -16.78
N TRP A 852 -4.32 17.65 -16.30
CA TRP A 852 -4.61 17.32 -14.91
C TRP A 852 -3.42 17.70 -14.01
N PRO A 853 -3.63 18.38 -12.86
CA PRO A 853 -2.57 18.83 -11.96
C PRO A 853 -1.99 17.69 -11.10
N GLY A 854 -1.45 16.65 -11.74
CA GLY A 854 -0.92 15.47 -11.06
C GLY A 854 0.26 15.78 -10.13
N GLU A 855 1.06 16.79 -10.47
CA GLU A 855 2.18 17.29 -9.68
C GLU A 855 1.70 17.84 -8.31
N HIS A 856 0.50 18.44 -8.24
CA HIS A 856 -0.09 18.93 -6.99
C HIS A 856 -0.49 17.77 -6.07
N TYR A 857 -1.09 16.71 -6.64
CA TYR A 857 -1.43 15.51 -5.88
C TYR A 857 -0.19 14.71 -5.44
N GLU A 858 0.88 14.69 -6.26
CA GLU A 858 2.18 14.14 -5.86
C GLU A 858 2.72 14.90 -4.64
N ARG A 859 2.69 16.25 -4.69
CA ARG A 859 3.13 17.11 -3.59
C ARG A 859 2.27 16.97 -2.32
N LEU A 860 0.95 16.87 -2.46
CA LEU A 860 0.05 16.58 -1.31
C LEU A 860 0.43 15.28 -0.59
N ILE A 861 0.75 14.22 -1.33
CA ILE A 861 1.17 12.93 -0.75
C ILE A 861 2.55 13.05 -0.09
N GLU A 862 3.49 13.82 -0.65
CA GLU A 862 4.77 14.13 0.01
C GLU A 862 4.57 14.85 1.35
N ILE A 863 3.77 15.92 1.38
CA ILE A 863 3.52 16.70 2.60
C ILE A 863 2.82 15.84 3.66
N GLN A 864 1.79 15.08 3.29
CA GLN A 864 1.10 14.17 4.22
C GLN A 864 2.04 13.09 4.80
N ASN A 865 3.01 12.61 4.03
CA ASN A 865 4.05 11.71 4.53
C ASN A 865 4.95 12.37 5.58
N SER A 866 5.31 13.65 5.38
CA SER A 866 6.06 14.46 6.36
C SER A 866 5.23 14.75 7.61
N MET A 867 3.94 15.08 7.46
CA MET A 867 3.01 15.28 8.58
C MET A 867 2.90 14.02 9.45
N LEU A 868 2.84 12.83 8.85
CA LEU A 868 2.86 11.57 9.59
C LEU A 868 4.15 11.40 10.41
N SER A 869 5.32 11.73 9.84
CA SER A 869 6.59 11.70 10.58
C SER A 869 6.61 12.70 11.75
N ASN A 870 6.08 13.90 11.55
CA ASN A 870 5.95 14.91 12.62
C ASN A 870 4.97 14.47 13.73
N LEU A 871 3.84 13.83 13.38
CA LEU A 871 2.91 13.27 14.36
C LEU A 871 3.54 12.13 15.18
N ILE A 872 4.37 11.30 14.55
CA ILE A 872 5.17 10.27 15.24
C ILE A 872 6.18 10.90 16.21
N GLN A 873 6.83 12.00 15.82
CA GLN A 873 7.74 12.74 16.70
C GLN A 873 7.01 13.39 17.89
N LEU A 874 5.85 14.01 17.65
CA LEU A 874 5.00 14.55 18.71
C LEU A 874 4.54 13.46 19.68
N ALA A 875 4.16 12.28 19.17
CA ALA A 875 3.85 11.11 19.97
C ALA A 875 5.05 10.60 20.79
N GLY A 876 6.25 10.58 20.21
CA GLY A 876 7.49 10.24 20.93
C GLY A 876 7.76 11.18 22.11
N SER A 877 7.57 12.49 21.91
CA SER A 877 7.69 13.47 22.99
C SER A 877 6.63 13.25 24.09
N LEU A 878 5.38 12.93 23.71
CA LEU A 878 4.30 12.63 24.66
C LEU A 878 4.58 11.39 25.51
N SER A 879 5.21 10.34 24.94
CA SER A 879 5.57 9.14 25.71
C SER A 879 6.63 9.41 26.77
N ASP A 880 7.70 10.15 26.41
CA ASP A 880 8.91 10.24 27.25
C ASP A 880 8.90 11.48 28.20
N LEU A 881 8.08 12.51 27.96
CA LEU A 881 8.08 13.73 28.79
C LEU A 881 7.42 13.52 30.18
N PRO A 882 8.05 13.94 31.30
CA PRO A 882 7.44 13.91 32.64
C PRO A 882 6.23 14.85 32.78
N PRO A 883 5.26 14.55 33.67
CA PRO A 883 4.02 15.33 33.80
C PRO A 883 4.24 16.80 34.19
N THR A 884 5.31 17.13 34.91
CA THR A 884 5.73 18.50 35.24
C THR A 884 6.08 19.28 33.97
N TRP A 885 6.86 18.69 33.07
CA TRP A 885 7.20 19.26 31.77
C TRP A 885 6.00 19.33 30.82
N ARG A 886 5.08 18.36 30.86
CA ARG A 886 3.81 18.48 30.11
C ARG A 886 2.95 19.66 30.60
N LYS A 887 2.87 19.89 31.92
CA LYS A 887 2.21 21.07 32.51
C LYS A 887 2.89 22.38 32.10
N ARG A 888 4.22 22.43 32.06
CA ARG A 888 4.98 23.58 31.50
C ARG A 888 4.65 23.79 30.02
N LEU A 889 4.60 22.74 29.20
CA LEU A 889 4.28 22.80 27.77
C LEU A 889 2.86 23.31 27.51
N LEU A 890 1.86 22.75 28.20
CA LEU A 890 0.45 23.17 28.13
C LEU A 890 0.22 24.66 28.43
N ARG A 891 0.96 25.22 29.40
CA ARG A 891 0.73 26.59 29.89
C ARG A 891 1.61 27.65 29.23
N ARG A 892 2.85 27.29 28.83
CA ARG A 892 3.83 28.22 28.24
C ARG A 892 3.98 28.12 26.72
N THR A 893 3.54 27.04 26.05
CA THR A 893 3.68 26.93 24.58
C THR A 893 2.42 27.34 23.83
N ILE A 894 2.64 28.08 22.75
CA ILE A 894 1.60 28.63 21.88
C ILE A 894 0.76 27.51 21.22
N PHE A 895 1.37 26.35 20.99
CA PHE A 895 0.80 25.23 20.22
C PHE A 895 -0.40 24.54 20.87
N LEU A 896 -0.52 24.58 22.21
CA LEU A 896 -1.65 24.02 22.94
C LEU A 896 -2.68 25.07 23.40
N HIS A 897 -2.61 26.28 22.86
CA HIS A 897 -3.62 27.31 23.12
C HIS A 897 -4.99 26.88 22.55
N PRO A 898 -6.10 26.91 23.32
CA PRO A 898 -7.40 26.38 22.88
C PRO A 898 -7.90 26.95 21.55
N ASN A 899 -7.77 28.26 21.33
CA ASN A 899 -8.17 28.89 20.07
C ASN A 899 -7.36 28.38 18.87
N LEU A 900 -6.06 28.11 19.05
CA LEU A 900 -5.21 27.61 17.96
C LEU A 900 -5.55 26.15 17.64
N ILE A 901 -5.81 25.32 18.65
CA ILE A 901 -6.29 23.95 18.45
C ILE A 901 -7.59 23.96 17.64
N SER A 902 -8.54 24.84 17.99
CA SER A 902 -9.79 25.00 17.23
C SER A 902 -9.56 25.46 15.79
N ASP A 903 -8.65 26.41 15.57
CA ASP A 903 -8.29 26.91 14.24
C ASP A 903 -7.67 25.81 13.36
N VAL A 904 -6.75 25.02 13.93
CA VAL A 904 -6.08 23.90 13.24
C VAL A 904 -7.07 22.81 12.84
N MET A 905 -7.95 22.40 13.77
CA MET A 905 -8.97 21.37 13.49
C MET A 905 -9.98 21.86 12.43
N ALA A 906 -10.40 23.13 12.49
CA ALA A 906 -11.26 23.72 11.48
C ALA A 906 -10.59 23.75 10.09
N VAL A 907 -9.31 24.10 10.00
CA VAL A 907 -8.58 24.10 8.72
C VAL A 907 -8.46 22.69 8.13
N PHE A 908 -8.15 21.67 8.95
CA PHE A 908 -8.15 20.27 8.50
C PHE A 908 -9.50 19.84 7.90
N ASP A 909 -10.60 20.15 8.59
CA ASP A 909 -11.95 19.76 8.15
C ASP A 909 -12.41 20.55 6.92
N ILE A 910 -12.10 21.84 6.82
CA ILE A 910 -12.41 22.67 5.64
C ILE A 910 -11.65 22.16 4.40
N ILE A 911 -10.35 21.85 4.53
CA ILE A 911 -9.53 21.31 3.44
C ILE A 911 -10.07 19.93 3.00
N SER A 912 -10.32 19.04 3.96
CA SER A 912 -10.87 17.71 3.70
C SER A 912 -12.24 17.81 3.00
N MET A 913 -13.13 18.67 3.49
CA MET A 913 -14.45 18.88 2.87
C MET A 913 -14.31 19.49 1.48
N SER A 914 -13.46 20.50 1.27
CA SER A 914 -13.20 21.13 -0.03
C SER A 914 -12.70 20.12 -1.06
N LEU A 915 -11.72 19.26 -0.72
CA LEU A 915 -11.26 18.18 -1.60
C LEU A 915 -12.36 17.12 -1.81
N ARG A 916 -13.21 16.85 -0.82
CA ARG A 916 -14.30 15.87 -0.95
C ARG A 916 -15.39 16.37 -1.89
N THR A 917 -15.95 17.56 -1.66
CA THR A 917 -17.02 18.16 -2.49
C THR A 917 -16.49 18.70 -3.82
N GLY A 918 -15.27 19.25 -3.82
CA GLY A 918 -14.70 20.02 -4.92
C GLY A 918 -15.13 21.49 -4.91
N GLN A 919 -15.54 22.02 -3.74
CA GLN A 919 -15.93 23.43 -3.59
C GLN A 919 -14.72 24.32 -3.28
N PRO A 920 -14.69 25.56 -3.81
CA PRO A 920 -13.62 26.51 -3.54
C PRO A 920 -13.59 26.96 -2.07
N ILE A 921 -12.41 27.36 -1.60
CA ILE A 921 -12.19 27.83 -0.22
C ILE A 921 -12.28 29.36 -0.19
N HIS A 922 -12.85 29.94 0.87
CA HIS A 922 -12.85 31.40 1.04
C HIS A 922 -11.44 31.96 1.26
N GLU A 923 -11.12 33.09 0.62
CA GLU A 923 -9.83 33.77 0.73
C GLU A 923 -9.47 34.11 2.18
N VAL A 924 -10.47 34.52 2.97
CA VAL A 924 -10.41 34.91 4.39
C VAL A 924 -9.80 33.83 5.28
N LEU A 925 -9.85 32.55 4.89
CA LEU A 925 -9.22 31.46 5.66
C LEU A 925 -7.71 31.72 5.77
N SER A 926 -7.25 31.84 7.01
CA SER A 926 -5.89 32.23 7.39
C SER A 926 -4.82 31.57 6.54
N SER A 927 -4.04 32.37 5.82
CA SER A 927 -2.95 31.90 4.95
C SER A 927 -1.75 31.34 5.72
N ASN A 928 -1.65 31.61 7.02
CA ASN A 928 -0.53 31.20 7.85
C ASN A 928 -1.00 30.91 9.30
N LEU A 929 -0.93 29.65 9.72
CA LEU A 929 -1.33 29.22 11.06
C LEU A 929 -0.31 29.56 12.14
N LEU A 930 0.98 29.70 11.79
CA LEU A 930 2.02 30.17 12.72
C LEU A 930 1.79 31.64 13.11
N ASP A 931 1.37 32.48 12.17
CA ASP A 931 1.03 33.89 12.42
C ASP A 931 -0.17 34.02 13.38
N ARG A 932 -1.20 33.18 13.20
CA ARG A 932 -2.31 33.04 14.15
C ARG A 932 -1.85 32.56 15.53
N ALA A 933 -0.89 31.64 15.58
CA ALA A 933 -0.32 31.19 16.83
C ALA A 933 0.29 32.39 17.60
N PHE A 934 1.15 33.19 16.96
CA PHE A 934 1.70 34.41 17.57
C PHE A 934 0.62 35.42 17.99
N TYR A 935 -0.40 35.64 17.16
CA TYR A 935 -1.53 36.52 17.50
C TYR A 935 -2.30 36.09 18.74
N HIS A 936 -2.62 34.80 18.86
CA HIS A 936 -3.25 34.24 20.07
C HIS A 936 -2.31 34.37 21.28
N SER A 937 -0.99 34.21 21.09
CA SER A 937 0.02 34.36 22.14
C SER A 937 0.08 35.77 22.72
N GLU A 938 0.01 36.82 21.90
CA GLU A 938 0.08 38.22 22.39
C GLU A 938 -1.16 38.63 23.19
N ARG A 939 -2.35 38.25 22.70
CA ARG A 939 -3.60 38.47 23.42
C ARG A 939 -3.69 37.60 24.68
N GLY A 940 -3.24 36.35 24.58
CA GLY A 940 -3.12 35.42 25.70
C GLY A 940 -2.18 35.96 26.78
N SER A 941 -1.00 36.45 26.40
CA SER A 941 -0.01 37.02 27.32
C SER A 941 -0.57 38.22 28.10
N ARG A 942 -1.28 39.17 27.45
CA ARG A 942 -1.90 40.30 28.17
C ARG A 942 -2.91 39.87 29.26
N VAL A 943 -3.58 38.73 29.10
CA VAL A 943 -4.53 38.17 30.09
C VAL A 943 -3.83 37.24 31.09
N GLN A 944 -2.86 36.44 30.64
CA GLN A 944 -2.07 35.55 31.48
C GLN A 944 -1.16 36.34 32.42
N THR A 945 -0.53 37.44 32.00
CA THR A 945 0.29 38.26 32.90
C THR A 945 -0.54 38.81 34.06
N ALA A 946 -1.79 39.23 33.82
CA ALA A 946 -2.71 39.62 34.89
C ALA A 946 -3.03 38.47 35.87
N ASN A 947 -3.29 37.26 35.36
CA ASN A 947 -3.59 36.09 36.19
C ASN A 947 -2.35 35.48 36.87
N ILE A 948 -1.17 35.57 36.26
CA ILE A 948 0.10 35.07 36.81
C ILE A 948 0.51 35.94 38.00
N ILE A 949 0.43 37.28 37.87
CA ILE A 949 0.64 38.23 38.98
C ILE A 949 -0.30 37.91 40.18
N SER A 950 -1.53 37.47 39.92
CA SER A 950 -2.48 37.08 41.00
C SER A 950 -2.26 35.69 41.61
N SER A 951 -1.43 34.84 40.99
CA SER A 951 -1.29 33.41 41.36
C SER A 951 0.05 33.03 42.02
N GLY A 952 1.00 33.96 42.12
CA GLY A 952 2.23 33.79 42.90
C GLY A 952 3.22 32.73 42.37
N ILE A 953 3.03 32.21 41.15
CA ILE A 953 3.96 31.25 40.54
C ILE A 953 5.17 32.02 40.00
N ILE A 954 6.30 31.87 40.71
CA ILE A 954 7.57 32.57 40.42
C ILE A 954 8.06 32.23 39.01
N ASP A 955 8.58 33.26 38.34
CA ASP A 955 9.00 33.22 36.95
C ASP A 955 10.40 32.59 36.80
N GLU A 956 10.47 31.25 36.79
CA GLU A 956 11.70 30.54 36.40
C GLU A 956 12.02 30.83 34.93
N SER A 957 13.10 31.58 34.72
CA SER A 957 13.75 31.81 33.42
C SER A 957 14.30 30.51 32.85
N ILE A 958 14.49 30.46 31.52
CA ILE A 958 15.10 29.30 30.85
C ILE A 958 16.62 29.42 31.02
N THR A 959 17.15 28.91 32.13
CA THR A 959 18.58 28.89 32.46
C THR A 959 19.35 27.86 31.61
N GLY A 960 20.68 28.02 31.46
CA GLY A 960 21.56 27.07 30.78
C GLY A 960 21.44 25.62 31.28
N GLU A 961 21.23 25.43 32.58
CA GLU A 961 20.96 24.11 33.18
C GLU A 961 19.66 23.47 32.66
N ILE A 962 18.61 24.27 32.42
CA ILE A 962 17.33 23.76 31.92
C ILE A 962 17.49 23.28 30.48
N VAL A 963 18.24 24.00 29.65
CA VAL A 963 18.55 23.57 28.27
C VAL A 963 19.42 22.31 28.25
N ARG A 964 20.29 22.14 29.26
CA ARG A 964 21.06 20.91 29.48
C ARG A 964 20.23 19.76 30.08
N SER A 965 18.94 19.89 30.36
CA SER A 965 18.11 18.77 30.86
C SER A 965 17.64 17.86 29.70
N PRO A 966 17.56 16.52 29.88
CA PRO A 966 17.11 15.61 28.81
C PRO A 966 15.62 15.76 28.49
N GLU A 967 14.83 16.25 29.45
CA GLU A 967 13.43 16.63 29.24
C GLU A 967 13.32 17.86 28.31
N TYR A 968 14.29 18.78 28.31
CA TYR A 968 14.28 19.90 27.38
C TYR A 968 14.49 19.45 25.92
N SER A 969 15.37 18.49 25.66
CA SER A 969 15.54 17.94 24.30
C SER A 969 14.25 17.30 23.78
N THR A 970 13.57 16.49 24.61
CA THR A 970 12.31 15.85 24.22
C THR A 970 11.16 16.85 24.08
N PHE A 971 11.12 17.89 24.93
CA PHE A 971 10.23 19.06 24.81
C PHE A 971 10.45 19.80 23.48
N ALA A 972 11.70 20.12 23.16
CA ALA A 972 12.09 20.84 21.96
C ALA A 972 11.75 20.03 20.69
N ALA A 973 11.96 18.72 20.71
CA ALA A 973 11.53 17.83 19.63
C ALA A 973 10.01 17.84 19.42
N GLY A 974 9.20 17.86 20.50
CA GLY A 974 7.73 17.96 20.41
C GLY A 974 7.25 19.31 19.86
N VAL A 975 7.86 20.41 20.32
CA VAL A 975 7.57 21.78 19.84
C VAL A 975 7.93 21.94 18.36
N SER A 976 9.10 21.44 17.94
CA SER A 976 9.51 21.43 16.53
C SER A 976 8.48 20.67 15.66
N ALA A 977 8.07 19.48 16.08
CA ALA A 977 7.05 18.70 15.37
C ALA A 977 5.72 19.47 15.21
N ALA A 978 5.27 20.17 16.25
CA ALA A 978 4.06 20.99 16.18
C ALA A 978 4.19 22.14 15.15
N ILE A 979 5.31 22.85 15.13
CA ILE A 979 5.60 23.92 14.15
C ILE A 979 5.53 23.37 12.71
N HIS A 980 6.17 22.22 12.45
CA HIS A 980 6.16 21.63 11.11
C HIS A 980 4.80 21.04 10.71
N ILE A 981 3.96 20.60 11.66
CA ILE A 981 2.56 20.23 11.36
C ILE A 981 1.78 21.46 10.87
N LEU A 982 1.91 22.62 11.53
CA LEU A 982 1.24 23.86 11.11
C LEU A 982 1.72 24.31 9.72
N SER A 983 3.03 24.35 9.49
CA SER A 983 3.60 24.75 8.19
C SER A 983 3.21 23.79 7.05
N SER A 984 3.12 22.48 7.35
CA SER A 984 2.63 21.48 6.38
C SER A 984 1.15 21.68 6.06
N LEU A 985 0.34 22.02 7.06
CA LEU A 985 -1.09 22.28 6.87
C LEU A 985 -1.34 23.55 6.06
N ASP A 986 -0.54 24.61 6.26
CA ASP A 986 -0.56 25.82 5.44
C ASP A 986 -0.21 25.52 3.96
N GLU A 987 0.79 24.67 3.69
CA GLU A 987 1.15 24.25 2.32
C GLU A 987 0.02 23.42 1.66
N VAL A 988 -0.57 22.46 2.39
CA VAL A 988 -1.75 21.70 1.94
C VAL A 988 -2.94 22.63 1.67
N GLN A 989 -3.13 23.68 2.47
CA GLN A 989 -4.18 24.67 2.26
C GLN A 989 -3.99 25.44 0.96
N LEU A 990 -2.76 25.85 0.63
CA LEU A 990 -2.45 26.55 -0.62
C LEU A 990 -2.69 25.68 -1.84
N ILE A 991 -2.19 24.44 -1.82
CA ILE A 991 -2.41 23.49 -2.92
C ILE A 991 -3.90 23.21 -3.09
N THR A 992 -4.68 23.16 -2.00
CA THR A 992 -6.14 22.99 -2.07
C THR A 992 -6.85 24.24 -2.60
N LYS A 993 -6.41 25.46 -2.22
CA LYS A 993 -6.90 26.73 -2.78
C LYS A 993 -6.66 26.79 -4.30
N ASP A 994 -5.52 26.30 -4.79
CA ASP A 994 -5.20 26.25 -6.22
C ASP A 994 -5.98 25.15 -6.98
N LEU A 995 -6.17 23.97 -6.35
CA LEU A 995 -6.92 22.85 -6.93
C LEU A 995 -8.45 23.05 -6.99
N CYS A 996 -9.03 23.65 -5.95
CA CYS A 996 -10.48 23.81 -5.81
C CYS A 996 -10.96 25.23 -6.15
N GLY A 997 -10.05 26.19 -6.27
CA GLY A 997 -10.34 27.61 -6.44
C GLY A 997 -10.53 28.37 -5.12
N VAL A 998 -10.52 29.70 -5.22
CA VAL A 998 -10.67 30.62 -4.09
C VAL A 998 -11.88 31.52 -4.32
N ILE A 999 -12.70 31.73 -3.29
CA ILE A 999 -13.75 32.76 -3.27
C ILE A 999 -13.13 34.05 -2.69
N PRO A 1000 -12.88 35.10 -3.50
CA PRO A 1000 -12.27 36.32 -3.02
C PRO A 1000 -13.26 37.17 -2.22
N LEU A 1001 -12.79 37.83 -1.15
CA LEU A 1001 -13.61 38.79 -0.41
C LEU A 1001 -13.14 40.20 -0.78
N LYS A 1002 -13.81 40.82 -1.76
CA LYS A 1002 -13.41 42.14 -2.31
C LYS A 1002 -13.23 43.17 -1.19
N GLY A 1003 -12.05 43.80 -1.16
CA GLY A 1003 -11.66 44.78 -0.15
C GLY A 1003 -11.03 44.21 1.13
N TYR A 1004 -11.11 42.90 1.38
CA TYR A 1004 -10.57 42.28 2.60
C TYR A 1004 -9.06 42.39 2.69
N THR A 1005 -8.33 42.11 1.61
CA THR A 1005 -6.86 42.17 1.57
C THR A 1005 -6.37 43.60 1.84
N GLN A 1006 -6.94 44.59 1.16
CA GLN A 1006 -6.64 46.01 1.38
C GLN A 1006 -6.96 46.46 2.82
N TRP A 1007 -8.14 46.09 3.34
CA TRP A 1007 -8.52 46.41 4.73
C TRP A 1007 -7.59 45.72 5.74
N ARG A 1008 -7.22 44.46 5.50
CA ARG A 1008 -6.34 43.67 6.37
C ARG A 1008 -4.92 44.26 6.38
N GLU A 1009 -4.37 44.60 5.22
CA GLU A 1009 -3.07 45.28 5.13
C GLU A 1009 -3.09 46.63 5.85
N GLN A 1010 -4.13 47.44 5.65
CA GLN A 1010 -4.30 48.71 6.37
C GLN A 1010 -4.41 48.51 7.89
N HIS A 1011 -5.12 47.47 8.34
CA HIS A 1011 -5.27 47.13 9.75
C HIS A 1011 -3.97 46.60 10.38
N GLU A 1012 -3.23 45.74 9.69
CA GLU A 1012 -1.92 45.24 10.13
C GLU A 1012 -0.88 46.37 10.18
N LEU A 1013 -0.84 47.26 9.16
CA LEU A 1013 -0.02 48.47 9.17
C LEU A 1013 -0.42 49.44 10.29
N GLY A 1014 -1.72 49.56 10.59
CA GLY A 1014 -2.24 50.35 11.70
C GLY A 1014 -1.77 49.83 13.06
N GLN A 1015 -1.76 48.51 13.26
CA GLN A 1015 -1.23 47.91 14.49
C GLN A 1015 0.28 48.10 14.61
N LEU A 1016 1.05 47.93 13.53
CA LEU A 1016 2.50 48.18 13.53
C LEU A 1016 2.85 49.64 13.89
N ARG A 1017 2.05 50.62 13.42
CA ARG A 1017 2.20 52.04 13.79
C ARG A 1017 1.79 52.39 15.23
N SER A 1018 1.20 51.45 15.98
CA SER A 1018 0.86 51.62 17.40
C SER A 1018 1.85 50.96 18.35
N VAL A 1019 2.90 50.33 17.80
CA VAL A 1019 3.97 49.63 18.52
C VAL A 1019 5.34 50.32 18.32
N VAL A 1020 5.41 51.28 17.39
CA VAL A 1020 6.48 52.28 17.23
C VAL A 1020 6.03 53.58 17.87
#